data_AF-A0A2R4WYU2-F1
#
_entry.id   AF-A0A2R4WYU2-F1
#
_cell.length_a   1.000
_cell.length_b   1.000
_cell.length_c   1.000
_cell.angle_alpha   90.00
_cell.angle_beta   90.00
_cell.angle_gamma   90.00
#
_symmetry.space_group_name_H-M   'P 1'
#
loop_
_entity.id
_entity.type
_entity.pdbx_description
1 polymer ?
#
loop_
_entity_poly.entity_id
_entity_poly.type
_entity_poly.pdbx_seq_one_letter_code
_entity_poly.pdbx_strand_id
1 'polypeptide(L)'
;MMARNVFETETHQDRLEEILLDRSYSSIYDITDLYGRLHSTYLSLKYEGVGVDQKYIEQRLTPEARPDYFEQGIGMVSVPVNISENTVSFGTAGDVVAAEADYDMDSIDPTAPLYAEPVDRKKLLRVGYSRQDSRASGHNMSLAHDITDKSPAKCAGYIRDLFTQWLQSDMASEVAEEHPDGDLINRLASLESEDLSKLEESVKAEFENRFPSGFTGVLSLRILTENGDRFKYPGEFEVLNEVTKRRWVANQMRSYSEAKDSSGTATDFVTGEQGEVFGVSDSPLERHQGKMAESFPDLSPDESWRNRPLSSETAFAIISGSSVVKEFVHLLRDDTRLYVIPYLSNPNPGEAVALYDLARKAMDDDGQIVSVISDELTDRSSRLYDSGVQLYYSVVYEPGRKSKILIEEPSVSVQKMRSIAEAHTELLGSALLVSQPNRLPLFPSPPYGRTNSQTDGDEYDGSEYLMSSMSDAVFSGLLSGGYFASTFFDRKADADDDNYGANDPWTTATRQCLGPDTRLNPEWLMDQYVPRLENEQRSSFGEDDLPVPDSLLTRQYVQYQALARAGVLGISGQEPGDAPPLTQPVQIDTMTDDSNPARQMAEEQSFENREQRLNKFIEAHPALDKNEERQGAFLLGALVGRLAAYQTSPKKDLSRTVMRQHPINSLTLQRFSTTLNQVLDKNAVYSEEDENVNSIMNTRYVERLNDIVHSKPPTEWDLSISDLRMHYGLGLSYGRSDTSIGTYNDDESNSE
;
A
#
# COMPACT_ATOMS: atom_id res chain seq x y z
N MET A 1 -0.19 -20.06 -19.12
CA MET A 1 -1.51 -20.61 -19.52
C MET A 1 -2.45 -20.29 -18.36
N MET A 2 -3.20 -19.20 -18.46
CA MET A 2 -3.93 -18.59 -17.34
C MET A 2 -4.94 -19.56 -16.73
N ALA A 3 -4.92 -19.67 -15.41
CA ALA A 3 -5.94 -20.41 -14.67
C ALA A 3 -7.32 -19.84 -15.05
N ARG A 4 -8.23 -20.71 -15.52
CA ARG A 4 -9.65 -20.37 -15.67
C ARG A 4 -10.17 -19.72 -14.38
N ASN A 5 -11.02 -18.71 -14.52
CA ASN A 5 -11.74 -18.07 -13.41
C ASN A 5 -12.44 -19.16 -12.59
N VAL A 6 -11.89 -19.50 -11.42
CA VAL A 6 -12.51 -20.47 -10.50
C VAL A 6 -13.82 -19.89 -9.94
N PHE A 7 -13.92 -18.56 -9.85
CA PHE A 7 -15.16 -17.86 -9.59
C PHE A 7 -15.82 -17.43 -10.91
N GLU A 8 -16.66 -18.28 -11.48
CA GLU A 8 -17.68 -17.82 -12.43
C GLU A 8 -18.86 -17.27 -11.63
N THR A 9 -19.02 -15.94 -11.59
CA THR A 9 -20.07 -15.28 -10.79
C THR A 9 -21.46 -15.83 -11.08
N GLU A 10 -21.77 -16.12 -12.35
CA GLU A 10 -23.08 -16.65 -12.77
C GLU A 10 -23.34 -18.07 -12.24
N THR A 11 -22.29 -18.87 -12.05
CA THR A 11 -22.39 -20.28 -11.63
C THR A 11 -22.56 -20.41 -10.11
N HIS A 12 -22.06 -19.44 -9.33
CA HIS A 12 -22.02 -19.49 -7.87
C HIS A 12 -22.71 -18.29 -7.20
N GLN A 13 -23.65 -17.65 -7.88
CA GLN A 13 -24.30 -16.43 -7.42
C GLN A 13 -24.96 -16.59 -6.05
N ASP A 14 -25.81 -17.59 -5.86
CA ASP A 14 -26.54 -17.80 -4.59
C ASP A 14 -25.57 -17.92 -3.39
N ARG A 15 -24.49 -18.69 -3.55
CA ARG A 15 -23.47 -18.88 -2.52
C ARG A 15 -22.67 -17.60 -2.25
N LEU A 16 -22.43 -16.79 -3.27
CA LEU A 16 -21.77 -15.50 -3.11
C LEU A 16 -22.69 -14.50 -2.40
N GLU A 17 -23.99 -14.52 -2.69
CA GLU A 17 -24.98 -13.68 -1.99
C GLU A 17 -25.06 -14.03 -0.50
N GLU A 18 -24.99 -15.32 -0.13
CA GLU A 18 -24.96 -15.77 1.27
C GLU A 18 -23.72 -15.32 2.05
N ILE A 19 -22.61 -15.01 1.38
CA ILE A 19 -21.36 -14.54 2.00
C ILE A 19 -21.40 -13.04 2.31
N LEU A 20 -22.23 -12.28 1.59
CA LEU A 20 -22.29 -10.84 1.73
C LEU A 20 -23.12 -10.43 2.95
N LEU A 21 -22.69 -9.36 3.61
CA LEU A 21 -23.44 -8.80 4.73
C LEU A 21 -24.68 -8.05 4.24
N ASP A 22 -25.80 -8.19 4.97
CA ASP A 22 -27.04 -7.41 4.77
C ASP A 22 -26.91 -5.92 5.18
N ARG A 23 -25.70 -5.49 5.56
CA ARG A 23 -25.37 -4.14 6.01
C ARG A 23 -24.08 -3.66 5.36
N SER A 24 -23.88 -2.35 5.36
CA SER A 24 -22.63 -1.77 4.86
C SER A 24 -21.41 -2.29 5.63
N TYR A 25 -20.36 -2.65 4.90
CA TYR A 25 -19.00 -2.86 5.41
C TYR A 25 -18.46 -1.54 5.96
N SER A 26 -18.13 -1.54 7.25
CA SER A 26 -17.79 -0.33 8.00
C SER A 26 -16.59 -0.50 8.93
N SER A 27 -16.07 -1.72 9.06
CA SER A 27 -14.94 -2.04 9.92
C SER A 27 -13.92 -2.93 9.20
N ILE A 28 -12.66 -2.91 9.65
CA ILE A 28 -11.64 -3.84 9.14
C ILE A 28 -12.01 -5.31 9.39
N TYR A 29 -12.80 -5.59 10.44
CA TYR A 29 -13.29 -6.93 10.72
C TYR A 29 -14.30 -7.37 9.66
N ASP A 30 -15.21 -6.48 9.24
CA ASP A 30 -16.15 -6.77 8.14
C ASP A 30 -15.37 -7.08 6.85
N ILE A 31 -14.36 -6.25 6.54
CA ILE A 31 -13.52 -6.40 5.35
C ILE A 31 -12.75 -7.73 5.39
N THR A 32 -12.16 -8.06 6.54
CA THR A 32 -11.37 -9.29 6.71
C THR A 32 -12.26 -10.52 6.67
N ASP A 33 -13.47 -10.48 7.27
CA ASP A 33 -14.45 -11.56 7.17
C ASP A 33 -14.85 -11.83 5.70
N LEU A 34 -15.14 -10.78 4.91
CA LEU A 34 -15.42 -10.93 3.48
C LEU A 34 -14.29 -11.62 2.73
N TYR A 35 -13.06 -11.12 2.86
CA TYR A 35 -11.90 -11.73 2.20
C TYR A 35 -11.67 -13.17 2.66
N GLY A 36 -11.91 -13.47 3.93
CA GLY A 36 -11.79 -14.81 4.49
C GLY A 36 -12.82 -15.79 3.95
N ARG A 37 -14.10 -15.39 3.88
CA ARG A 37 -15.18 -16.20 3.31
C ARG A 37 -14.99 -16.42 1.82
N LEU A 38 -14.58 -15.39 1.07
CA LEU A 38 -14.24 -15.51 -0.35
C LEU A 38 -13.05 -16.46 -0.57
N HIS A 39 -12.00 -16.34 0.26
CA HIS A 39 -10.83 -17.22 0.19
C HIS A 39 -11.17 -18.68 0.48
N SER A 40 -11.92 -18.90 1.55
CA SER A 40 -12.43 -20.20 1.96
C SER A 40 -13.30 -20.85 0.87
N THR A 41 -14.22 -20.07 0.30
CA THR A 41 -15.07 -20.50 -0.81
C THR A 41 -14.24 -20.85 -2.03
N TYR A 42 -13.28 -20.00 -2.41
CA TYR A 42 -12.35 -20.27 -3.51
C TYR A 42 -11.62 -21.60 -3.34
N LEU A 43 -11.03 -21.83 -2.16
CA LEU A 43 -10.33 -23.06 -1.86
C LEU A 43 -11.26 -24.26 -1.98
N SER A 44 -12.48 -24.17 -1.43
CA SER A 44 -13.46 -25.26 -1.49
C SER A 44 -13.87 -25.62 -2.93
N LEU A 45 -14.01 -24.63 -3.81
CA LEU A 45 -14.36 -24.82 -5.22
C LEU A 45 -13.18 -25.33 -6.04
N LYS A 46 -11.99 -24.71 -5.88
CA LYS A 46 -10.77 -25.11 -6.58
C LYS A 46 -10.38 -26.55 -6.27
N TYR A 47 -10.63 -26.98 -5.04
CA TYR A 47 -10.31 -28.31 -4.54
C TYR A 47 -11.58 -29.14 -4.31
N GLU A 48 -12.63 -28.90 -5.10
CA GLU A 48 -13.80 -29.77 -5.10
C GLU A 48 -13.38 -31.21 -5.48
N GLY A 49 -13.91 -32.21 -4.77
CA GLY A 49 -13.62 -33.61 -5.04
C GLY A 49 -12.26 -34.12 -4.52
N VAL A 50 -11.53 -33.36 -3.70
CA VAL A 50 -10.28 -33.83 -3.05
C VAL A 50 -10.50 -34.81 -1.89
N GLY A 51 -11.76 -35.17 -1.58
CA GLY A 51 -12.11 -36.10 -0.52
C GLY A 51 -12.22 -35.47 0.87
N VAL A 52 -12.22 -34.14 0.95
CA VAL A 52 -12.43 -33.36 2.19
C VAL A 52 -13.75 -32.61 2.05
N ASP A 53 -14.61 -32.67 3.07
CA ASP A 53 -15.87 -31.92 3.08
C ASP A 53 -15.58 -30.40 3.07
N GLN A 54 -16.29 -29.68 2.19
CA GLN A 54 -16.13 -28.25 1.96
C GLN A 54 -16.25 -27.45 3.26
N LYS A 55 -17.16 -27.83 4.17
CA LYS A 55 -17.36 -27.10 5.44
C LYS A 55 -16.09 -27.02 6.29
N TYR A 56 -15.20 -28.01 6.21
CA TYR A 56 -13.95 -28.00 6.97
C TYR A 56 -12.85 -27.22 6.28
N ILE A 57 -12.83 -27.20 4.94
CA ILE A 57 -11.95 -26.33 4.16
C ILE A 57 -12.23 -24.88 4.55
N GLU A 58 -13.52 -24.51 4.65
CA GLU A 58 -13.93 -23.14 4.96
C GLU A 58 -13.71 -22.73 6.41
N GLN A 59 -13.78 -23.69 7.34
CA GLN A 59 -13.81 -23.34 8.75
C GLN A 59 -12.46 -23.43 9.46
N ARG A 60 -11.43 -24.13 8.98
CA ARG A 60 -10.20 -24.28 9.81
C ARG A 60 -8.94 -24.78 9.11
N LEU A 61 -8.98 -25.09 7.81
CA LEU A 61 -7.78 -25.55 7.11
C LEU A 61 -7.00 -24.33 6.61
N THR A 62 -5.68 -24.35 6.80
CA THR A 62 -4.80 -23.21 6.52
C THR A 62 -3.65 -23.62 5.62
N PRO A 63 -3.91 -24.18 4.41
CA PRO A 63 -2.85 -24.69 3.54
C PRO A 63 -1.87 -23.58 3.13
N GLU A 64 -2.30 -22.32 3.06
CA GLU A 64 -1.46 -21.18 2.67
C GLU A 64 -0.51 -20.68 3.77
N ALA A 65 -0.58 -21.23 5.00
CA ALA A 65 0.27 -20.76 6.10
C ALA A 65 1.75 -21.17 5.98
N ARG A 66 2.08 -22.12 5.08
CA ARG A 66 3.45 -22.61 4.85
C ARG A 66 3.74 -22.84 3.36
N PRO A 67 3.79 -21.77 2.56
CA PRO A 67 4.15 -21.88 1.15
C PRO A 67 5.59 -22.38 0.96
N ASP A 68 6.47 -22.16 1.95
CA ASP A 68 7.85 -22.65 2.01
C ASP A 68 7.96 -24.18 1.92
N TYR A 69 6.88 -24.92 2.18
CA TYR A 69 6.86 -26.38 2.07
C TYR A 69 6.69 -26.88 0.63
N PHE A 70 6.13 -26.08 -0.27
CA PHE A 70 5.75 -26.53 -1.61
C PHE A 70 6.93 -26.69 -2.57
N GLU A 71 8.05 -26.03 -2.27
CA GLU A 71 9.26 -26.09 -3.09
C GLU A 71 10.23 -27.19 -2.64
N GLN A 72 9.91 -27.90 -1.55
CA GLN A 72 10.80 -28.91 -0.97
C GLN A 72 10.62 -30.27 -1.64
N GLY A 73 11.73 -30.95 -1.92
CA GLY A 73 11.70 -32.33 -2.42
C GLY A 73 11.03 -33.31 -1.45
N ILE A 74 11.11 -33.04 -0.15
CA ILE A 74 10.33 -33.71 0.90
C ILE A 74 9.78 -32.63 1.82
N GLY A 75 8.50 -32.32 1.67
CA GLY A 75 7.79 -31.37 2.54
C GLY A 75 6.92 -32.06 3.59
N MET A 76 6.75 -33.38 3.50
CA MET A 76 5.90 -34.14 4.41
C MET A 76 6.44 -35.54 4.68
N VAL A 77 6.24 -36.01 5.92
CA VAL A 77 6.52 -37.37 6.37
C VAL A 77 5.28 -37.90 7.09
N SER A 78 4.85 -39.12 6.76
CA SER A 78 3.67 -39.74 7.36
C SER A 78 3.98 -41.13 7.91
N VAL A 79 3.34 -41.48 9.04
CA VAL A 79 3.33 -42.85 9.58
C VAL A 79 2.16 -43.62 8.96
N PRO A 80 2.40 -44.73 8.25
CA PRO A 80 1.33 -45.62 7.79
C PRO A 80 0.72 -46.38 8.97
N VAL A 81 -0.58 -46.24 9.16
CA VAL A 81 -1.37 -46.86 10.23
C VAL A 81 -2.47 -47.70 9.60
N ASN A 82 -2.54 -48.97 9.96
CA ASN A 82 -3.57 -49.90 9.50
C ASN A 82 -4.49 -50.26 10.68
N ILE A 83 -5.79 -50.01 10.52
CA ILE A 83 -6.82 -50.33 11.52
C ILE A 83 -7.92 -51.26 10.97
N SER A 84 -7.69 -51.85 9.79
CA SER A 84 -8.65 -52.71 9.09
C SER A 84 -8.97 -54.01 9.82
N GLU A 85 -8.07 -54.51 10.67
CA GLU A 85 -8.20 -55.80 11.35
C GLU A 85 -8.70 -55.69 12.80
N ASN A 86 -9.40 -54.60 13.16
CA ASN A 86 -9.84 -54.27 14.53
C ASN A 86 -8.70 -54.12 15.57
N THR A 87 -7.44 -54.21 15.15
CA THR A 87 -6.25 -53.88 15.94
C THR A 87 -5.39 -52.89 15.17
N VAL A 88 -4.83 -51.89 15.86
CA VAL A 88 -3.92 -50.93 15.23
C VAL A 88 -2.58 -51.60 14.96
N SER A 89 -2.11 -51.53 13.71
CA SER A 89 -0.76 -51.91 13.33
C SER A 89 -0.11 -50.84 12.46
N PHE A 90 1.22 -50.83 12.39
CA PHE A 90 1.97 -49.89 11.57
C PHE A 90 2.43 -50.56 10.28
N GLY A 91 2.17 -49.91 9.16
CA GLY A 91 2.65 -50.34 7.84
C GLY A 91 4.00 -49.71 7.49
N THR A 92 4.49 -50.03 6.30
CA THR A 92 5.70 -49.42 5.73
C THR A 92 5.37 -48.47 4.58
N ALA A 93 6.37 -47.71 4.13
CA ALA A 93 6.26 -46.92 2.90
C ALA A 93 5.87 -47.79 1.70
N GLY A 94 6.34 -49.04 1.64
CA GLY A 94 5.98 -50.01 0.61
C GLY A 94 4.50 -50.37 0.61
N ASP A 95 3.86 -50.45 1.77
CA ASP A 95 2.42 -50.72 1.87
C ASP A 95 1.59 -49.56 1.28
N VAL A 96 2.01 -48.32 1.51
CA VAL A 96 1.36 -47.13 0.93
C VAL A 96 1.50 -47.14 -0.59
N VAL A 97 2.70 -47.41 -1.10
CA VAL A 97 2.97 -47.47 -2.56
C VAL A 97 2.21 -48.61 -3.21
N ALA A 98 2.14 -49.79 -2.57
CA ALA A 98 1.39 -50.92 -3.10
C ALA A 98 -0.12 -50.65 -3.21
N ALA A 99 -0.66 -49.80 -2.33
CA ALA A 99 -2.05 -49.39 -2.34
C ALA A 99 -2.36 -48.24 -3.32
N GLU A 100 -1.35 -47.51 -3.80
CA GLU A 100 -1.50 -46.35 -4.71
C GLU A 100 -0.83 -46.64 -6.07
N ALA A 101 -1.63 -47.00 -7.08
CA ALA A 101 -1.20 -47.58 -8.36
C ALA A 101 -0.32 -46.71 -9.29
N ASP A 102 0.02 -45.48 -8.92
CA ASP A 102 0.62 -44.46 -9.81
C ASP A 102 1.99 -43.91 -9.36
N TYR A 103 2.63 -44.45 -8.32
CA TYR A 103 3.92 -43.95 -7.83
C TYR A 103 5.14 -44.70 -8.40
N ASP A 104 6.15 -43.94 -8.79
CA ASP A 104 7.44 -44.44 -9.26
C ASP A 104 8.24 -45.03 -8.07
N MET A 105 8.35 -46.37 -8.03
CA MET A 105 9.00 -47.10 -6.92
C MET A 105 10.50 -46.82 -6.78
N ASP A 106 11.13 -46.24 -7.79
CA ASP A 106 12.59 -46.16 -7.89
C ASP A 106 13.25 -45.22 -6.86
N SER A 107 12.48 -44.45 -6.09
CA SER A 107 12.98 -43.46 -5.09
C SER A 107 12.60 -43.72 -3.63
N ILE A 108 11.84 -44.78 -3.34
CA ILE A 108 11.29 -45.04 -1.99
C ILE A 108 11.83 -46.38 -1.48
N ASP A 109 12.41 -46.39 -0.27
CA ASP A 109 12.72 -47.64 0.43
C ASP A 109 11.41 -48.28 0.91
N PRO A 110 10.99 -49.43 0.33
CA PRO A 110 9.70 -50.05 0.67
C PRO A 110 9.65 -50.59 2.10
N THR A 111 10.80 -50.72 2.77
CA THR A 111 10.90 -51.18 4.15
C THR A 111 10.90 -50.04 5.17
N ALA A 112 10.96 -48.78 4.71
CA ALA A 112 10.99 -47.63 5.60
C ALA A 112 9.70 -47.55 6.44
N PRO A 113 9.80 -47.24 7.75
CA PRO A 113 8.64 -47.09 8.63
C PRO A 113 7.84 -45.81 8.36
N LEU A 114 8.39 -44.90 7.55
CA LEU A 114 7.82 -43.59 7.23
C LEU A 114 7.67 -43.41 5.73
N TYR A 115 6.56 -42.82 5.31
CA TYR A 115 6.35 -42.38 3.93
C TYR A 115 6.70 -40.89 3.80
N ALA A 116 7.77 -40.59 3.06
CA ALA A 116 8.27 -39.24 2.85
C ALA A 116 7.97 -38.77 1.43
N GLU A 117 7.34 -37.60 1.28
CA GLU A 117 6.87 -37.10 -0.02
C GLU A 117 6.92 -35.56 -0.13
N PRO A 118 6.97 -35.02 -1.36
CA PRO A 118 6.71 -33.60 -1.58
C PRO A 118 5.25 -33.28 -1.28
N VAL A 119 5.01 -32.07 -0.78
CA VAL A 119 3.68 -31.60 -0.41
C VAL A 119 3.26 -30.43 -1.30
N ASP A 120 1.98 -30.40 -1.67
CA ASP A 120 1.36 -29.27 -2.34
C ASP A 120 0.11 -28.83 -1.55
N ARG A 121 -0.54 -27.75 -1.98
CA ARG A 121 -1.78 -27.24 -1.36
C ARG A 121 -2.86 -28.32 -1.24
N LYS A 122 -3.03 -29.13 -2.30
CA LYS A 122 -4.05 -30.19 -2.34
C LYS A 122 -3.76 -31.26 -1.29
N LYS A 123 -2.51 -31.66 -1.11
CA LYS A 123 -2.08 -32.61 -0.09
C LYS A 123 -2.24 -32.03 1.31
N LEU A 124 -1.88 -30.76 1.56
CA LEU A 124 -2.10 -30.13 2.87
C LEU A 124 -3.57 -30.12 3.28
N LEU A 125 -4.48 -29.90 2.32
CA LEU A 125 -5.93 -30.02 2.57
C LEU A 125 -6.31 -31.46 2.96
N ARG A 126 -5.89 -32.47 2.19
CA ARG A 126 -6.17 -33.89 2.49
C ARG A 126 -5.60 -34.31 3.83
N VAL A 127 -4.42 -33.80 4.19
CA VAL A 127 -3.75 -34.01 5.49
C VAL A 127 -4.52 -33.40 6.65
N GLY A 128 -5.44 -32.47 6.38
CA GLY A 128 -6.19 -31.75 7.41
C GLY A 128 -5.33 -30.70 8.11
N TYR A 129 -4.33 -30.15 7.41
CA TYR A 129 -3.37 -29.22 7.97
C TYR A 129 -4.06 -27.97 8.52
N SER A 130 -3.89 -27.76 9.81
CA SER A 130 -4.54 -26.72 10.57
C SER A 130 -3.62 -26.28 11.71
N ARG A 131 -3.06 -25.08 11.55
CA ARG A 131 -1.99 -24.53 12.40
C ARG A 131 -2.45 -23.30 13.15
N GLN A 132 -1.93 -23.16 14.36
CA GLN A 132 -2.00 -21.96 15.17
C GLN A 132 -0.64 -21.22 15.16
N ASP A 133 -0.67 -19.91 15.01
CA ASP A 133 0.53 -19.06 14.99
C ASP A 133 1.03 -18.66 16.41
N SER A 134 1.01 -19.60 17.38
CA SER A 134 1.40 -19.33 18.77
C SER A 134 2.78 -19.90 19.15
N ARG A 135 3.34 -19.41 20.28
CA ARG A 135 4.70 -19.75 20.79
C ARG A 135 4.76 -20.92 21.78
N ALA A 136 3.63 -21.49 22.18
CA ALA A 136 3.60 -22.57 23.17
C ALA A 136 3.69 -23.96 22.52
N SER A 137 4.13 -24.97 23.27
CA SER A 137 4.24 -26.35 22.82
C SER A 137 2.88 -26.88 22.34
N GLY A 138 2.77 -27.15 21.04
CA GLY A 138 1.54 -27.61 20.39
C GLY A 138 1.03 -26.64 19.33
N HIS A 139 1.82 -26.40 18.28
CA HIS A 139 1.49 -25.46 17.21
C HIS A 139 0.33 -25.90 16.30
N ASN A 140 -0.17 -27.12 16.44
CA ASN A 140 -1.09 -27.73 15.49
C ASN A 140 -2.35 -28.25 16.18
N MET A 141 -3.50 -27.88 15.62
CA MET A 141 -4.81 -28.28 16.14
C MET A 141 -5.28 -29.61 15.56
N SER A 142 -4.64 -30.07 14.48
CA SER A 142 -4.93 -31.30 13.74
C SER A 142 -3.93 -32.42 14.02
N LEU A 143 -4.15 -33.58 13.41
CA LEU A 143 -3.20 -34.70 13.36
C LEU A 143 -2.00 -34.45 12.43
N ALA A 144 -1.92 -33.28 11.82
CA ALA A 144 -0.80 -32.85 10.99
C ALA A 144 0.07 -31.86 11.78
N HIS A 145 1.27 -32.29 12.15
CA HIS A 145 2.20 -31.49 12.93
C HIS A 145 3.17 -30.71 12.02
N ASP A 146 3.06 -29.38 11.99
CA ASP A 146 4.09 -28.45 11.51
C ASP A 146 5.39 -28.61 12.31
N ILE A 147 6.48 -28.84 11.58
CA ILE A 147 7.84 -28.92 12.11
C ILE A 147 8.70 -27.85 11.44
N THR A 148 9.43 -27.09 12.27
CA THR A 148 10.41 -26.11 11.82
C THR A 148 11.73 -26.30 12.55
N ASP A 149 12.73 -26.77 11.81
CA ASP A 149 14.12 -26.98 12.24
C ASP A 149 14.21 -27.74 13.57
N LYS A 150 13.65 -28.95 13.61
CA LYS A 150 13.65 -29.81 14.81
C LYS A 150 14.50 -31.05 14.61
N SER A 151 15.13 -31.47 15.71
CA SER A 151 15.95 -32.68 15.75
C SER A 151 15.11 -33.95 15.60
N PRO A 152 15.70 -35.06 15.11
CA PRO A 152 15.02 -36.37 15.00
C PRO A 152 14.29 -36.80 16.27
N ALA A 153 14.91 -36.63 17.45
CA ALA A 153 14.30 -36.97 18.72
C ALA A 153 13.05 -36.12 19.04
N LYS A 154 13.01 -34.86 18.61
CA LYS A 154 11.82 -34.01 18.74
C LYS A 154 10.71 -34.43 17.77
N CYS A 155 11.06 -34.77 16.53
CA CYS A 155 10.09 -35.28 15.54
C CYS A 155 9.41 -36.56 16.02
N ALA A 156 10.19 -37.51 16.58
CA ALA A 156 9.65 -38.73 17.16
C ALA A 156 8.70 -38.46 18.35
N GLY A 157 9.07 -37.52 19.23
CA GLY A 157 8.20 -37.08 20.31
C GLY A 157 6.86 -36.53 19.81
N TYR A 158 6.85 -35.81 18.69
CA TYR A 158 5.60 -35.30 18.11
C TYR A 158 4.69 -36.41 17.60
N ILE A 159 5.21 -37.52 17.04
CA ILE A 159 4.40 -38.69 16.70
C ILE A 159 3.71 -39.24 17.95
N ARG A 160 4.45 -39.37 19.06
CA ARG A 160 3.85 -39.82 20.32
C ARG A 160 2.74 -38.87 20.78
N ASP A 161 2.95 -37.57 20.63
CA ASP A 161 1.98 -36.55 21.05
C ASP A 161 0.70 -36.59 20.18
N LEU A 162 0.75 -37.04 18.91
CA LEU A 162 -0.46 -37.27 18.10
C LEU A 162 -1.37 -38.33 18.74
N PHE A 163 -0.80 -39.41 19.29
CA PHE A 163 -1.58 -40.46 19.94
C PHE A 163 -1.99 -40.11 21.38
N THR A 164 -1.10 -39.47 22.14
CA THR A 164 -1.30 -39.26 23.59
C THR A 164 -1.89 -37.90 23.95
N GLN A 165 -1.70 -36.86 23.14
CA GLN A 165 -2.22 -35.51 23.42
C GLN A 165 -3.38 -35.12 22.50
N TRP A 166 -3.41 -35.63 21.27
CA TRP A 166 -4.49 -35.32 20.32
C TRP A 166 -5.61 -36.37 20.41
N LEU A 167 -5.31 -37.64 20.12
CA LEU A 167 -6.31 -38.73 20.06
C LEU A 167 -6.94 -39.06 21.41
N GLN A 168 -6.22 -38.82 22.51
CA GLN A 168 -6.70 -39.05 23.88
C GLN A 168 -7.18 -37.76 24.57
N SER A 169 -7.41 -36.68 23.81
CA SER A 169 -7.97 -35.44 24.38
C SER A 169 -9.44 -35.58 24.73
N ASP A 170 -9.92 -34.75 25.67
CA ASP A 170 -11.34 -34.67 26.04
C ASP A 170 -12.23 -34.44 24.79
N MET A 171 -11.81 -33.52 23.91
CA MET A 171 -12.51 -33.22 22.66
C MET A 171 -12.58 -34.43 21.71
N ALA A 172 -11.52 -35.24 21.64
CA ALA A 172 -11.52 -36.45 20.82
C ALA A 172 -12.48 -37.51 21.40
N SER A 173 -12.51 -37.63 22.72
CA SER A 173 -13.40 -38.56 23.42
C SER A 173 -14.88 -38.18 23.25
N GLU A 174 -15.21 -36.89 23.41
CA GLU A 174 -16.58 -36.39 23.19
C GLU A 174 -17.07 -36.63 21.76
N VAL A 175 -16.23 -36.32 20.75
CA VAL A 175 -16.58 -36.58 19.35
C VAL A 175 -16.72 -38.06 19.06
N ALA A 176 -15.90 -38.92 19.69
CA ALA A 176 -16.00 -40.36 19.52
C ALA A 176 -17.32 -40.94 20.06
N GLU A 177 -17.91 -40.32 21.09
CA GLU A 177 -19.20 -40.74 21.65
C GLU A 177 -20.40 -40.24 20.81
N GLU A 178 -20.27 -39.06 20.19
CA GLU A 178 -21.38 -38.39 19.51
C GLU A 178 -21.44 -38.65 18.00
N HIS A 179 -20.28 -38.83 17.34
CA HIS A 179 -20.20 -38.92 15.88
C HIS A 179 -20.43 -40.37 15.39
N PRO A 180 -21.17 -40.58 14.28
CA PRO A 180 -21.42 -41.92 13.73
C PRO A 180 -20.15 -42.74 13.46
N ASP A 181 -19.09 -42.09 13.01
CA ASP A 181 -17.77 -42.69 12.75
C ASP A 181 -16.79 -42.61 13.94
N GLY A 182 -17.28 -42.39 15.17
CA GLY A 182 -16.48 -42.25 16.38
C GLY A 182 -15.59 -43.46 16.70
N ASP A 183 -15.96 -44.64 16.21
CA ASP A 183 -15.15 -45.86 16.29
C ASP A 183 -13.74 -45.70 15.70
N LEU A 184 -13.57 -44.84 14.70
CA LEU A 184 -12.25 -44.53 14.13
C LEU A 184 -11.31 -43.95 15.19
N ILE A 185 -11.81 -42.99 15.98
CA ILE A 185 -11.03 -42.34 17.05
C ILE A 185 -10.71 -43.37 18.13
N ASN A 186 -11.70 -44.13 18.59
CA ASN A 186 -11.53 -45.13 19.64
C ASN A 186 -10.47 -46.17 19.27
N ARG A 187 -10.47 -46.65 18.01
CA ARG A 187 -9.45 -47.59 17.51
C ARG A 187 -8.07 -46.95 17.49
N LEU A 188 -7.92 -45.75 16.94
CA LEU A 188 -6.63 -45.07 16.88
C LEU A 188 -6.08 -44.75 18.29
N ALA A 189 -6.96 -44.42 19.24
CA ALA A 189 -6.61 -44.12 20.62
C ALA A 189 -6.29 -45.37 21.47
N SER A 190 -6.69 -46.57 21.04
CA SER A 190 -6.49 -47.82 21.79
C SER A 190 -5.08 -48.40 21.72
N LEU A 191 -4.13 -47.68 21.11
CA LEU A 191 -2.74 -48.13 20.98
C LEU A 191 -2.06 -48.26 22.35
N GLU A 192 -1.43 -49.41 22.60
CA GLU A 192 -0.72 -49.66 23.85
C GLU A 192 0.57 -48.84 23.97
N SER A 193 0.96 -48.50 25.20
CA SER A 193 2.15 -47.68 25.47
C SER A 193 3.46 -48.31 25.00
N GLU A 194 3.54 -49.65 24.98
CA GLU A 194 4.72 -50.37 24.52
C GLU A 194 4.90 -50.23 23.00
N ASP A 195 3.82 -50.37 22.23
CA ASP A 195 3.85 -50.24 20.77
C ASP A 195 4.11 -48.79 20.34
N LEU A 196 3.57 -47.82 21.08
CA LEU A 196 3.87 -46.42 20.85
C LEU A 196 5.35 -46.08 21.12
N SER A 197 5.96 -46.70 22.12
CA SER A 197 7.39 -46.53 22.42
C SER A 197 8.27 -47.12 21.33
N LYS A 198 7.90 -48.30 20.80
CA LYS A 198 8.58 -48.91 19.64
C LYS A 198 8.47 -48.04 18.39
N LEU A 199 7.30 -47.45 18.15
CA LEU A 199 7.09 -46.50 17.06
C LEU A 199 7.98 -45.27 17.24
N GLU A 200 8.01 -44.66 18.43
CA GLU A 200 8.85 -43.48 18.73
C GLU A 200 10.33 -43.77 18.42
N GLU A 201 10.85 -44.93 18.84
CA GLU A 201 12.22 -45.35 18.54
C GLU A 201 12.48 -45.57 17.03
N SER A 202 11.54 -46.21 16.34
CA SER A 202 11.65 -46.48 14.89
C SER A 202 11.62 -45.17 14.08
N VAL A 203 10.70 -44.27 14.40
CA VAL A 203 10.59 -42.94 13.79
C VAL A 203 11.87 -42.15 14.04
N LYS A 204 12.38 -42.15 15.27
CA LYS A 204 13.63 -41.47 15.60
C LYS A 204 14.80 -41.97 14.76
N ALA A 205 14.97 -43.28 14.64
CA ALA A 205 16.05 -43.88 13.85
C ALA A 205 15.96 -43.49 12.36
N GLU A 206 14.75 -43.50 11.80
CA GLU A 206 14.53 -43.10 10.40
C GLU A 206 14.84 -41.62 10.18
N PHE A 207 14.39 -40.73 11.08
CA PHE A 207 14.74 -39.31 11.02
C PHE A 207 16.25 -39.08 11.20
N GLU A 208 16.95 -39.84 12.05
CA GLU A 208 18.41 -39.74 12.21
C GLU A 208 19.15 -40.14 10.93
N ASN A 209 18.64 -41.15 10.21
CA ASN A 209 19.20 -41.60 8.94
C ASN A 209 18.96 -40.60 7.80
N ARG A 210 17.71 -40.11 7.67
CA ARG A 210 17.28 -39.30 6.52
C ARG A 210 17.47 -37.80 6.71
N PHE A 211 17.37 -37.31 7.95
CA PHE A 211 17.40 -35.89 8.31
C PHE A 211 18.32 -35.62 9.51
N PRO A 212 19.61 -35.97 9.45
CA PRO A 212 20.53 -35.88 10.59
C PRO A 212 20.71 -34.44 11.12
N SER A 213 20.55 -33.43 10.25
CA SER A 213 20.62 -32.01 10.61
C SER A 213 19.31 -31.45 11.17
N GLY A 214 18.23 -32.22 11.15
CA GLY A 214 16.88 -31.77 11.49
C GLY A 214 15.94 -31.73 10.29
N PHE A 215 14.65 -31.60 10.57
CA PHE A 215 13.58 -31.60 9.58
C PHE A 215 12.72 -30.34 9.68
N THR A 216 12.27 -29.87 8.52
CA THR A 216 11.28 -28.80 8.35
C THR A 216 10.24 -29.32 7.36
N GLY A 217 8.96 -29.28 7.72
CA GLY A 217 7.87 -29.84 6.94
C GLY A 217 6.72 -30.31 7.83
N VAL A 218 5.81 -31.12 7.27
CA VAL A 218 4.66 -31.66 8.00
C VAL A 218 4.87 -33.12 8.39
N LEU A 219 4.54 -33.46 9.63
CA LEU A 219 4.51 -34.81 10.15
C LEU A 219 3.05 -35.25 10.39
N SER A 220 2.60 -36.34 9.77
CA SER A 220 1.19 -36.76 9.83
C SER A 220 1.02 -38.28 9.88
N LEU A 221 -0.22 -38.74 9.73
CA LEU A 221 -0.60 -40.14 9.61
C LEU A 221 -1.12 -40.44 8.18
N ARG A 222 -1.00 -41.71 7.76
CA ARG A 222 -1.68 -42.28 6.60
C ARG A 222 -2.49 -43.47 7.11
N ILE A 223 -3.81 -43.43 7.01
CA ILE A 223 -4.71 -44.37 7.71
C ILE A 223 -5.39 -45.28 6.69
N LEU A 224 -5.26 -46.59 6.89
CA LEU A 224 -5.98 -47.62 6.15
C LEU A 224 -7.11 -48.18 7.02
N THR A 225 -8.36 -47.99 6.60
CA THR A 225 -9.55 -48.41 7.35
C THR A 225 -10.10 -49.76 6.93
N GLU A 226 -9.92 -50.15 5.66
CA GLU A 226 -10.42 -51.41 5.10
C GLU A 226 -9.34 -52.09 4.27
N ASN A 227 -9.27 -53.42 4.32
CA ASN A 227 -8.29 -54.19 3.57
C ASN A 227 -8.54 -54.06 2.06
N GLY A 228 -7.51 -53.64 1.33
CA GLY A 228 -7.58 -53.43 -0.12
C GLY A 228 -8.09 -52.04 -0.55
N ASP A 229 -8.41 -51.15 0.41
CA ASP A 229 -8.61 -49.72 0.12
C ASP A 229 -7.25 -48.99 0.05
N ARG A 230 -7.27 -47.73 -0.38
CA ARG A 230 -6.10 -46.84 -0.33
C ARG A 230 -5.89 -46.29 1.08
N PHE A 231 -4.65 -45.92 1.39
CA PHE A 231 -4.37 -45.10 2.56
C PHE A 231 -4.97 -43.69 2.39
N LYS A 232 -5.71 -43.26 3.40
CA LYS A 232 -6.33 -41.93 3.47
C LYS A 232 -5.58 -41.03 4.45
N TYR A 233 -5.59 -39.74 4.18
CA TYR A 233 -5.05 -38.75 5.09
C TYR A 233 -6.09 -38.35 6.16
N PRO A 234 -5.69 -37.81 7.32
CA PRO A 234 -6.60 -37.46 8.40
C PRO A 234 -7.72 -36.49 8.00
N GLY A 235 -7.41 -35.52 7.13
CA GLY A 235 -8.39 -34.55 6.63
C GLY A 235 -9.44 -35.17 5.69
N GLU A 236 -9.24 -36.38 5.20
CA GLU A 236 -10.25 -37.12 4.41
C GLU A 236 -11.32 -37.80 5.31
N PHE A 237 -11.19 -37.69 6.64
CA PHE A 237 -12.16 -38.22 7.61
C PHE A 237 -12.90 -37.09 8.33
N GLU A 238 -14.21 -37.01 8.11
CA GLU A 238 -15.09 -36.02 8.76
C GLU A 238 -14.98 -36.04 10.29
N VAL A 239 -14.92 -37.21 10.90
CA VAL A 239 -14.83 -37.35 12.37
C VAL A 239 -13.54 -36.76 12.95
N LEU A 240 -12.38 -36.94 12.29
CA LEU A 240 -11.10 -36.37 12.75
C LEU A 240 -11.05 -34.86 12.51
N ASN A 241 -11.73 -34.42 11.46
CA ASN A 241 -11.96 -33.03 11.15
C ASN A 241 -12.82 -32.34 12.22
N GLU A 242 -13.84 -33.00 12.73
CA GLU A 242 -14.69 -32.48 13.81
C GLU A 242 -13.92 -32.31 15.13
N VAL A 243 -13.08 -33.29 15.50
CA VAL A 243 -12.18 -33.16 16.68
C VAL A 243 -11.30 -31.92 16.56
N THR A 244 -10.71 -31.72 15.37
CA THR A 244 -9.85 -30.55 15.15
C THR A 244 -10.64 -29.24 15.34
N LYS A 245 -11.89 -29.17 14.85
CA LYS A 245 -12.76 -27.99 15.05
C LYS A 245 -13.02 -27.73 16.53
N ARG A 246 -13.39 -28.76 17.30
CA ARG A 246 -13.63 -28.61 18.75
C ARG A 246 -12.38 -28.22 19.51
N ARG A 247 -11.21 -28.77 19.15
CA ARG A 247 -9.92 -28.37 19.74
C ARG A 247 -9.60 -26.90 19.45
N TRP A 248 -9.91 -26.38 18.26
CA TRP A 248 -9.78 -24.95 17.99
C TRP A 248 -10.67 -24.11 18.91
N VAL A 249 -11.96 -24.46 19.00
CA VAL A 249 -12.89 -23.70 19.85
C VAL A 249 -12.44 -23.73 21.32
N ALA A 250 -12.11 -24.91 21.84
CA ALA A 250 -11.67 -25.07 23.22
C ALA A 250 -10.34 -24.36 23.51
N ASN A 251 -9.29 -24.67 22.74
CA ASN A 251 -7.93 -24.25 23.07
C ASN A 251 -7.57 -22.86 22.53
N GLN A 252 -8.21 -22.43 21.44
CA GLN A 252 -7.95 -21.13 20.84
C GLN A 252 -9.02 -20.10 21.13
N MET A 253 -10.30 -20.49 21.07
CA MET A 253 -11.37 -19.52 21.25
C MET A 253 -11.72 -19.24 22.71
N ARG A 254 -11.69 -20.27 23.56
CA ARG A 254 -11.99 -20.13 24.98
C ARG A 254 -10.75 -19.84 25.81
N SER A 255 -9.70 -20.65 25.71
CA SER A 255 -8.62 -20.67 26.72
C SER A 255 -7.25 -20.19 26.23
N TYR A 256 -7.20 -19.26 25.27
CA TYR A 256 -5.91 -18.79 24.73
C TYR A 256 -5.18 -17.81 25.66
N SER A 257 -3.86 -17.91 25.70
CA SER A 257 -2.95 -17.08 26.51
C SER A 257 -3.26 -17.12 28.01
N GLU A 258 -3.77 -16.02 28.59
CA GLU A 258 -4.07 -15.92 30.03
C GLU A 258 -5.56 -16.18 30.33
N ALA A 259 -6.39 -16.31 29.29
CA ALA A 259 -7.80 -16.61 29.45
C ALA A 259 -8.00 -18.08 29.84
N LYS A 260 -8.87 -18.31 30.82
CA LYS A 260 -9.40 -19.63 31.16
C LYS A 260 -10.62 -19.95 30.33
N ASP A 261 -11.48 -18.95 30.11
CA ASP A 261 -12.66 -19.05 29.24
C ASP A 261 -13.09 -17.65 28.78
N SER A 262 -12.77 -17.30 27.54
CA SER A 262 -13.21 -16.07 26.87
C SER A 262 -14.37 -16.34 25.93
N SER A 263 -15.49 -16.78 26.52
CA SER A 263 -16.74 -17.00 25.80
C SER A 263 -17.95 -16.44 26.55
N GLY A 264 -19.01 -16.16 25.80
CA GLY A 264 -20.28 -15.69 26.35
C GLY A 264 -21.40 -15.71 25.31
N THR A 265 -22.57 -15.19 25.67
CA THR A 265 -23.68 -14.99 24.73
C THR A 265 -23.81 -13.51 24.40
N ALA A 266 -23.64 -13.15 23.13
CA ALA A 266 -23.80 -11.78 22.66
C ALA A 266 -24.23 -11.76 21.18
N THR A 267 -24.30 -10.57 20.62
CA THR A 267 -24.46 -10.35 19.18
C THR A 267 -23.09 -10.38 18.52
N ASP A 268 -22.92 -11.21 17.49
CA ASP A 268 -21.73 -11.25 16.66
C ASP A 268 -21.47 -9.87 16.03
N PHE A 269 -20.25 -9.37 16.16
CA PHE A 269 -19.84 -8.05 15.71
C PHE A 269 -19.95 -7.85 14.19
N VAL A 270 -19.75 -8.90 13.41
CA VAL A 270 -19.76 -8.86 11.95
C VAL A 270 -21.16 -9.17 11.43
N THR A 271 -21.70 -10.35 11.76
CA THR A 271 -22.96 -10.84 11.19
C THR A 271 -24.21 -10.23 11.85
N GLY A 272 -24.09 -9.74 13.09
CA GLY A 272 -25.24 -9.20 13.85
C GLY A 272 -26.16 -10.29 14.41
N GLU A 273 -25.81 -11.56 14.28
CA GLU A 273 -26.58 -12.68 14.81
C GLU A 273 -26.32 -12.88 16.31
N GLN A 274 -27.35 -13.28 17.06
CA GLN A 274 -27.21 -13.55 18.49
C GLN A 274 -26.84 -15.02 18.72
N GLY A 275 -25.77 -15.27 19.48
CA GLY A 275 -25.30 -16.63 19.74
C GLY A 275 -24.16 -16.69 20.74
N GLU A 276 -23.48 -17.83 20.76
CA GLU A 276 -22.22 -17.99 21.46
C GLU A 276 -21.11 -17.23 20.72
N VAL A 277 -20.33 -16.46 21.47
CA VAL A 277 -19.27 -15.61 20.95
C VAL A 277 -17.99 -15.75 21.76
N PHE A 278 -16.87 -15.39 21.14
CA PHE A 278 -15.52 -15.51 21.67
C PHE A 278 -14.75 -14.21 21.51
N GLY A 279 -13.72 -14.03 22.35
CA GLY A 279 -12.89 -12.83 22.38
C GLY A 279 -11.54 -12.96 21.68
N VAL A 280 -11.42 -13.87 20.71
CA VAL A 280 -10.17 -14.11 19.95
C VAL A 280 -9.82 -12.91 19.09
N SER A 281 -8.53 -12.58 19.05
CA SER A 281 -8.01 -11.50 18.22
C SER A 281 -6.64 -11.88 17.66
N ASP A 282 -6.62 -12.76 16.65
CA ASP A 282 -5.35 -13.15 16.02
C ASP A 282 -4.95 -12.31 14.80
N SER A 283 -5.82 -11.41 14.26
CA SER A 283 -5.45 -10.05 13.77
C SER A 283 -6.28 -9.45 12.61
N PRO A 284 -6.91 -8.28 12.82
CA PRO A 284 -7.11 -7.28 11.74
C PRO A 284 -6.07 -6.16 11.77
N LEU A 285 -4.83 -6.55 11.43
CA LEU A 285 -3.54 -5.83 11.48
C LEU A 285 -2.97 -5.59 12.92
N GLU A 286 -3.32 -6.55 13.79
CA GLU A 286 -2.76 -6.96 15.09
C GLU A 286 -2.62 -5.92 16.20
N ARG A 287 -3.72 -5.17 16.36
CA ARG A 287 -4.09 -4.50 17.61
C ARG A 287 -3.98 -5.48 18.81
N HIS A 288 -2.98 -5.26 19.67
CA HIS A 288 -2.75 -5.92 20.97
C HIS A 288 -2.22 -7.37 20.96
N GLN A 289 -1.30 -7.74 20.07
CA GLN A 289 -0.53 -8.98 20.29
C GLN A 289 0.43 -8.86 21.48
N GLY A 290 0.44 -9.90 22.34
CA GLY A 290 1.49 -10.19 23.32
C GLY A 290 1.75 -9.10 24.38
N LYS A 291 1.36 -9.37 25.63
CA LYS A 291 1.68 -8.55 26.82
C LYS A 291 1.20 -7.09 26.81
N MET A 292 0.21 -6.73 25.98
CA MET A 292 -0.42 -5.40 26.07
C MET A 292 -1.50 -5.28 27.16
N ALA A 293 -1.99 -6.41 27.70
CA ALA A 293 -2.94 -6.39 28.81
C ALA A 293 -2.39 -5.66 30.05
N GLU A 294 -1.07 -5.73 30.29
CA GLU A 294 -0.39 -4.99 31.36
C GLU A 294 -0.58 -3.45 31.26
N SER A 295 -0.93 -2.93 30.08
CA SER A 295 -1.18 -1.51 29.85
C SER A 295 -2.65 -1.09 30.07
N PHE A 296 -3.57 -2.03 30.26
CA PHE A 296 -5.01 -1.78 30.46
C PHE A 296 -5.50 -2.51 31.72
N PRO A 297 -5.33 -1.92 32.91
CA PRO A 297 -5.57 -2.59 34.21
C PRO A 297 -7.00 -3.11 34.44
N ASP A 298 -7.98 -2.65 33.65
CA ASP A 298 -9.39 -3.08 33.73
C ASP A 298 -9.78 -4.12 32.66
N LEU A 299 -8.85 -4.57 31.83
CA LEU A 299 -9.13 -5.49 30.72
C LEU A 299 -8.93 -6.95 31.16
N SER A 300 -10.03 -7.65 31.43
CA SER A 300 -10.01 -9.08 31.80
C SER A 300 -9.90 -9.97 30.55
N PRO A 301 -8.90 -10.87 30.46
CA PRO A 301 -8.79 -11.84 29.36
C PRO A 301 -10.03 -12.73 29.21
N ASP A 302 -10.64 -13.15 30.31
CA ASP A 302 -11.86 -13.99 30.33
C ASP A 302 -13.11 -13.23 29.83
N GLU A 303 -13.08 -11.89 29.80
CA GLU A 303 -14.19 -11.07 29.33
C GLU A 303 -13.87 -10.38 27.99
N SER A 304 -12.81 -10.80 27.29
CA SER A 304 -12.40 -10.16 26.03
C SER A 304 -13.47 -10.29 24.93
N TRP A 305 -14.31 -11.32 25.00
CA TRP A 305 -15.49 -11.51 24.14
C TRP A 305 -16.49 -10.35 24.22
N ARG A 306 -16.52 -9.57 25.31
CA ARG A 306 -17.39 -8.39 25.42
C ARG A 306 -16.92 -7.21 24.59
N ASN A 307 -15.62 -7.11 24.33
CA ASN A 307 -15.04 -6.00 23.59
C ASN A 307 -15.24 -6.18 22.08
N ARG A 308 -15.09 -7.42 21.60
CA ARG A 308 -15.24 -7.80 20.19
C ARG A 308 -15.85 -9.20 20.11
N PRO A 309 -17.17 -9.33 20.27
CA PRO A 309 -17.85 -10.61 20.25
C PRO A 309 -17.83 -11.19 18.82
N LEU A 310 -17.21 -12.36 18.63
CA LEU A 310 -17.19 -13.06 17.35
C LEU A 310 -17.72 -14.49 17.54
N SER A 311 -18.67 -14.93 16.71
CA SER A 311 -19.03 -16.33 16.60
C SER A 311 -17.84 -17.16 16.10
N SER A 312 -17.90 -18.48 16.26
CA SER A 312 -16.82 -19.35 15.78
C SER A 312 -16.60 -19.22 14.27
N GLU A 313 -17.68 -19.10 13.49
CA GLU A 313 -17.60 -19.03 12.03
C GLU A 313 -16.96 -17.72 11.58
N THR A 314 -17.42 -16.59 12.14
CA THR A 314 -16.82 -15.27 11.90
C THR A 314 -15.35 -15.24 12.32
N ALA A 315 -15.01 -15.83 13.47
CA ALA A 315 -13.62 -15.88 13.95
C ALA A 315 -12.72 -16.65 12.97
N PHE A 316 -13.17 -17.78 12.43
CA PHE A 316 -12.41 -18.53 11.42
C PHE A 316 -12.30 -17.79 10.09
N ALA A 317 -13.38 -17.18 9.62
CA ALA A 317 -13.36 -16.32 8.44
C ALA A 317 -12.35 -15.18 8.62
N ILE A 318 -12.34 -14.51 9.77
CA ILE A 318 -11.34 -13.47 10.06
C ILE A 318 -9.93 -14.04 10.03
N ILE A 319 -9.65 -15.18 10.68
CA ILE A 319 -8.31 -15.79 10.68
C ILE A 319 -7.85 -16.09 9.24
N SER A 320 -8.71 -16.66 8.41
CA SER A 320 -8.42 -16.89 7.00
C SER A 320 -8.22 -15.57 6.26
N GLY A 321 -9.09 -14.58 6.49
CA GLY A 321 -9.02 -13.27 5.88
C GLY A 321 -7.75 -12.52 6.25
N SER A 322 -7.23 -12.69 7.47
CA SER A 322 -5.98 -12.09 7.94
C SER A 322 -4.80 -12.47 7.05
N SER A 323 -4.72 -13.72 6.61
CA SER A 323 -3.69 -14.15 5.65
C SER A 323 -3.87 -13.56 4.26
N VAL A 324 -5.08 -13.13 3.89
CA VAL A 324 -5.34 -12.47 2.60
C VAL A 324 -5.02 -10.99 2.69
N VAL A 325 -5.53 -10.30 3.71
CA VAL A 325 -5.41 -8.85 3.81
C VAL A 325 -3.96 -8.39 4.08
N LYS A 326 -3.14 -9.24 4.69
CA LYS A 326 -1.71 -9.00 4.91
C LYS A 326 -0.90 -8.95 3.60
N GLU A 327 -1.42 -9.48 2.52
CA GLU A 327 -0.78 -9.46 1.20
C GLU A 327 -0.95 -8.09 0.51
N PHE A 328 -1.90 -7.26 0.98
CA PHE A 328 -2.06 -5.89 0.52
C PHE A 328 -1.01 -4.94 1.12
N VAL A 329 0.27 -5.31 1.08
CA VAL A 329 1.36 -4.63 1.78
C VAL A 329 2.37 -3.99 0.83
N HIS A 330 2.71 -2.74 1.11
CA HIS A 330 3.83 -2.03 0.54
C HIS A 330 4.89 -1.82 1.62
N LEU A 331 6.12 -2.25 1.34
CA LEU A 331 7.24 -2.12 2.29
C LEU A 331 7.76 -0.68 2.30
N LEU A 332 7.76 -0.05 3.47
CA LEU A 332 8.39 1.25 3.69
C LEU A 332 9.82 1.05 4.23
N ARG A 333 10.46 2.11 4.76
CA ARG A 333 11.79 2.01 5.38
C ARG A 333 11.72 1.26 6.73
N ASP A 334 12.81 0.56 7.06
CA ASP A 334 12.97 -0.25 8.28
C ASP A 334 11.87 -1.34 8.44
N ASP A 335 11.47 -1.64 9.67
CA ASP A 335 10.40 -2.59 9.99
C ASP A 335 8.98 -1.97 9.81
N THR A 336 8.81 -1.00 8.90
CA THR A 336 7.53 -0.30 8.69
C THR A 336 6.83 -0.79 7.43
N ARG A 337 5.52 -1.09 7.55
CA ARG A 337 4.67 -1.63 6.49
C ARG A 337 3.47 -0.69 6.27
N LEU A 338 3.13 -0.47 5.01
CA LEU A 338 1.90 0.21 4.60
C LEU A 338 0.92 -0.83 4.05
N TYR A 339 -0.22 -0.99 4.71
CA TYR A 339 -1.32 -1.80 4.21
C TYR A 339 -2.33 -0.91 3.47
N VAL A 340 -2.65 -1.28 2.23
CA VAL A 340 -3.63 -0.59 1.37
C VAL A 340 -4.68 -1.60 0.94
N ILE A 341 -5.70 -1.81 1.77
CA ILE A 341 -6.68 -2.88 1.56
C ILE A 341 -7.93 -2.31 0.86
N PRO A 342 -8.22 -2.69 -0.39
CA PRO A 342 -9.41 -2.21 -1.10
C PRO A 342 -10.66 -2.90 -0.56
N TYR A 343 -11.75 -2.14 -0.47
CA TYR A 343 -13.06 -2.67 -0.12
C TYR A 343 -14.20 -1.83 -0.71
N LEU A 344 -15.40 -2.38 -0.69
CA LEU A 344 -16.64 -1.71 -1.06
C LEU A 344 -17.57 -1.72 0.14
N SER A 345 -18.32 -0.63 0.35
CA SER A 345 -19.28 -0.58 1.45
C SER A 345 -20.45 -1.53 1.23
N ASN A 346 -20.89 -1.77 0.00
CA ASN A 346 -21.99 -2.68 -0.34
C ASN A 346 -21.67 -3.39 -1.65
N PRO A 347 -20.70 -4.33 -1.67
CA PRO A 347 -20.33 -5.05 -2.88
C PRO A 347 -21.48 -5.96 -3.33
N ASN A 348 -21.69 -6.05 -4.64
CA ASN A 348 -22.45 -7.17 -5.22
C ASN A 348 -21.54 -8.40 -5.44
N PRO A 349 -22.08 -9.59 -5.73
CA PRO A 349 -21.27 -10.80 -5.95
C PRO A 349 -20.15 -10.64 -6.99
N GLY A 350 -20.40 -9.94 -8.08
CA GLY A 350 -19.42 -9.72 -9.14
C GLY A 350 -18.28 -8.78 -8.74
N GLU A 351 -18.58 -7.79 -7.89
CA GLU A 351 -17.59 -6.88 -7.30
C GLU A 351 -16.79 -7.54 -6.18
N ALA A 352 -17.42 -8.36 -5.35
CA ALA A 352 -16.75 -9.15 -4.31
C ALA A 352 -15.72 -10.11 -4.92
N VAL A 353 -16.08 -10.80 -6.02
CA VAL A 353 -15.14 -11.63 -6.78
C VAL A 353 -13.99 -10.79 -7.34
N ALA A 354 -14.26 -9.60 -7.89
CA ALA A 354 -13.22 -8.73 -8.42
C ALA A 354 -12.24 -8.24 -7.33
N LEU A 355 -12.74 -7.91 -6.13
CA LEU A 355 -11.90 -7.59 -4.96
C LEU A 355 -11.01 -8.78 -4.58
N TYR A 356 -11.56 -9.99 -4.57
CA TYR A 356 -10.78 -11.19 -4.25
C TYR A 356 -9.77 -11.56 -5.34
N ASP A 357 -10.09 -11.36 -6.61
CA ASP A 357 -9.13 -11.53 -7.71
C ASP A 357 -7.96 -10.56 -7.58
N LEU A 358 -8.22 -9.33 -7.13
CA LEU A 358 -7.17 -8.37 -6.80
C LEU A 358 -6.28 -8.86 -5.65
N ALA A 359 -6.86 -9.44 -4.60
CA ALA A 359 -6.09 -10.06 -3.52
C ALA A 359 -5.26 -11.27 -3.99
N ARG A 360 -5.78 -12.04 -4.94
CA ARG A 360 -5.01 -13.14 -5.57
C ARG A 360 -3.84 -12.63 -6.39
N LYS A 361 -4.01 -11.54 -7.13
CA LYS A 361 -2.89 -10.87 -7.83
C LYS A 361 -1.84 -10.38 -6.82
N ALA A 362 -2.29 -9.81 -5.69
CA ALA A 362 -1.41 -9.36 -4.61
C ALA A 362 -0.52 -10.49 -4.06
N MET A 363 -1.11 -11.66 -3.80
CA MET A 363 -0.40 -12.86 -3.33
C MET A 363 0.70 -13.34 -4.29
N ASP A 364 0.55 -13.05 -5.58
CA ASP A 364 1.47 -13.49 -6.63
C ASP A 364 2.57 -12.43 -6.94
N ASP A 365 2.54 -11.24 -6.30
CA ASP A 365 3.31 -10.04 -6.69
C ASP A 365 4.51 -9.67 -5.78
N ASP A 366 4.96 -10.59 -4.91
CA ASP A 366 6.19 -10.45 -4.09
C ASP A 366 6.36 -9.09 -3.36
N GLY A 367 5.25 -8.43 -2.98
CA GLY A 367 5.24 -7.18 -2.20
C GLY A 367 5.20 -5.87 -3.00
N GLN A 368 4.88 -5.88 -4.30
CA GLN A 368 4.68 -4.66 -5.11
C GLN A 368 3.21 -4.22 -5.24
N ILE A 369 2.39 -4.41 -4.19
CA ILE A 369 0.93 -4.22 -4.24
C ILE A 369 0.42 -2.93 -4.91
N VAL A 370 1.19 -1.84 -4.83
CA VAL A 370 0.85 -0.55 -5.42
C VAL A 370 0.62 -0.67 -6.91
N SER A 371 1.42 -1.45 -7.64
CA SER A 371 1.25 -1.67 -9.09
C SER A 371 -0.05 -2.42 -9.37
N VAL A 372 -0.28 -3.53 -8.65
CA VAL A 372 -1.47 -4.37 -8.78
C VAL A 372 -2.76 -3.58 -8.52
N ILE A 373 -2.80 -2.77 -7.47
CA ILE A 373 -3.94 -1.90 -7.16
C ILE A 373 -4.07 -0.80 -8.21
N SER A 374 -2.97 -0.16 -8.60
CA SER A 374 -2.99 0.91 -9.60
C SER A 374 -3.57 0.42 -10.92
N ASP A 375 -3.01 -0.66 -11.48
CA ASP A 375 -3.43 -1.24 -12.75
C ASP A 375 -4.92 -1.58 -12.76
N GLU A 376 -5.43 -2.16 -11.67
CA GLU A 376 -6.85 -2.54 -11.58
C GLU A 376 -7.77 -1.32 -11.43
N LEU A 377 -7.37 -0.32 -10.64
CA LEU A 377 -8.23 0.82 -10.32
C LEU A 377 -8.14 1.98 -11.33
N THR A 378 -7.15 1.97 -12.22
CA THR A 378 -7.04 2.89 -13.38
C THR A 378 -7.57 2.28 -14.68
N ASP A 379 -7.69 0.95 -14.78
CA ASP A 379 -8.28 0.31 -15.95
C ASP A 379 -9.80 0.55 -16.04
N ARG A 380 -10.22 1.29 -17.07
CA ARG A 380 -11.63 1.56 -17.38
C ARG A 380 -12.43 0.30 -17.71
N SER A 381 -11.76 -0.80 -18.05
CA SER A 381 -12.40 -2.09 -18.29
C SER A 381 -12.68 -2.88 -17.01
N SER A 382 -12.06 -2.49 -15.88
CA SER A 382 -12.25 -3.14 -14.60
C SER A 382 -13.67 -2.92 -14.06
N ARG A 383 -14.23 -3.96 -13.44
CA ARG A 383 -15.48 -3.87 -12.66
C ARG A 383 -15.34 -2.96 -11.45
N LEU A 384 -14.11 -2.72 -10.98
CA LEU A 384 -13.82 -1.89 -9.82
C LEU A 384 -13.61 -0.41 -10.17
N TYR A 385 -13.64 -0.05 -11.47
CA TYR A 385 -13.42 1.33 -11.90
C TYR A 385 -14.51 2.25 -11.32
N ASP A 386 -15.80 2.02 -11.63
CA ASP A 386 -16.89 2.90 -11.19
C ASP A 386 -17.69 2.37 -9.98
N SER A 387 -17.20 1.34 -9.27
CA SER A 387 -17.94 0.71 -8.17
C SER A 387 -17.88 1.48 -6.84
N GLY A 388 -17.06 2.54 -6.74
CA GLY A 388 -16.93 3.34 -5.52
C GLY A 388 -15.99 2.74 -4.47
N VAL A 389 -14.97 2.00 -4.90
CA VAL A 389 -13.94 1.41 -4.04
C VAL A 389 -13.38 2.42 -3.04
N GLN A 390 -13.26 1.98 -1.79
CA GLN A 390 -12.56 2.65 -0.71
C GLN A 390 -11.30 1.86 -0.37
N LEU A 391 -10.29 2.53 0.19
CA LEU A 391 -9.09 1.88 0.69
C LEU A 391 -9.03 2.02 2.21
N TYR A 392 -8.79 0.91 2.89
CA TYR A 392 -8.36 0.90 4.28
C TYR A 392 -6.85 1.09 4.30
N TYR A 393 -6.40 2.26 4.77
CA TYR A 393 -5.01 2.66 4.74
C TYR A 393 -4.43 2.58 6.16
N SER A 394 -3.43 1.73 6.37
CA SER A 394 -2.82 1.53 7.70
C SER A 394 -1.30 1.47 7.62
N VAL A 395 -0.62 2.33 8.37
CA VAL A 395 0.84 2.29 8.54
C VAL A 395 1.14 1.58 9.85
N VAL A 396 1.87 0.47 9.77
CA VAL A 396 2.19 -0.39 10.91
C VAL A 396 3.69 -0.51 11.05
N TYR A 397 4.19 -0.23 12.26
CA TYR A 397 5.59 -0.47 12.62
C TYR A 397 5.72 -1.81 13.33
N GLU A 398 6.57 -2.68 12.83
CA GLU A 398 6.64 -4.08 13.22
C GLU A 398 8.06 -4.54 13.64
N PRO A 399 8.69 -3.94 14.67
CA PRO A 399 10.03 -4.31 15.10
C PRO A 399 10.07 -5.74 15.64
N GLY A 400 10.72 -6.63 14.90
CA GLY A 400 10.83 -8.05 15.22
C GLY A 400 9.49 -8.80 15.19
N ARG A 401 8.79 -8.88 16.33
CA ARG A 401 7.51 -9.61 16.47
C ARG A 401 6.45 -8.83 17.26
N LYS A 402 6.56 -7.51 17.29
CA LYS A 402 5.56 -6.62 17.88
C LYS A 402 5.06 -5.71 16.78
N SER A 403 3.75 -5.54 16.65
CA SER A 403 3.15 -4.59 15.72
C SER A 403 2.54 -3.40 16.47
N LYS A 404 2.70 -2.22 15.89
CA LYS A 404 2.09 -0.97 16.37
C LYS A 404 1.51 -0.22 15.18
N ILE A 405 0.21 0.03 15.21
CA ILE A 405 -0.45 0.90 14.23
C ILE A 405 -0.03 2.34 14.53
N LEU A 406 0.55 3.00 13.54
CA LEU A 406 1.02 4.38 13.59
C LEU A 406 -0.03 5.34 13.03
N ILE A 407 -0.58 5.00 11.86
CA ILE A 407 -1.60 5.77 11.16
C ILE A 407 -2.67 4.80 10.69
N GLU A 408 -3.93 5.24 10.78
CA GLU A 408 -5.06 4.51 10.24
C GLU A 408 -6.07 5.48 9.65
N GLU A 409 -6.48 5.22 8.41
CA GLU A 409 -7.53 5.93 7.70
C GLU A 409 -8.42 4.90 7.00
N PRO A 410 -9.63 4.62 7.53
CA PRO A 410 -10.42 3.47 7.10
C PRO A 410 -11.16 3.70 5.77
N SER A 411 -11.28 4.93 5.28
CA SER A 411 -12.14 5.26 4.13
C SER A 411 -11.46 6.22 3.16
N VAL A 412 -10.29 5.84 2.64
CA VAL A 412 -9.60 6.60 1.59
C VAL A 412 -10.35 6.47 0.26
N SER A 413 -10.67 7.60 -0.37
CA SER A 413 -11.44 7.65 -1.61
C SER A 413 -10.57 7.43 -2.86
N VAL A 414 -10.81 6.33 -3.57
CA VAL A 414 -10.19 6.07 -4.89
C VAL A 414 -10.61 7.13 -5.92
N GLN A 415 -11.87 7.57 -5.88
CA GLN A 415 -12.35 8.60 -6.81
C GLN A 415 -11.60 9.93 -6.63
N LYS A 416 -11.26 10.29 -5.39
CA LYS A 416 -10.45 11.48 -5.10
C LYS A 416 -9.03 11.34 -5.67
N MET A 417 -8.42 10.15 -5.55
CA MET A 417 -7.11 9.86 -6.19
C MET A 417 -7.17 10.04 -7.70
N ARG A 418 -8.18 9.47 -8.37
CA ARG A 418 -8.35 9.63 -9.82
C ARG A 418 -8.55 11.09 -10.20
N SER A 419 -9.37 11.82 -9.45
CA SER A 419 -9.61 13.24 -9.70
C SER A 419 -8.31 14.06 -9.62
N ILE A 420 -7.40 13.74 -8.69
CA ILE A 420 -6.08 14.37 -8.60
C ILE A 420 -5.20 13.98 -9.80
N ALA A 421 -5.14 12.69 -10.15
CA ALA A 421 -4.34 12.21 -11.28
C ALA A 421 -4.82 12.79 -12.62
N GLU A 422 -6.13 12.88 -12.83
CA GLU A 422 -6.74 13.50 -14.00
C GLU A 422 -6.46 15.01 -14.04
N ALA A 423 -6.64 15.73 -12.92
CA ALA A 423 -6.30 17.15 -12.82
C ALA A 423 -4.81 17.42 -13.09
N HIS A 424 -3.92 16.54 -12.62
CA HIS A 424 -2.50 16.62 -12.88
C HIS A 424 -2.17 16.40 -14.36
N THR A 425 -2.76 15.38 -14.97
CA THR A 425 -2.59 15.07 -16.40
C THR A 425 -3.13 16.20 -17.28
N GLU A 426 -4.27 16.77 -16.92
CA GLU A 426 -4.86 17.94 -17.60
C GLU A 426 -3.89 19.13 -17.60
N LEU A 427 -3.28 19.42 -16.44
CA LEU A 427 -2.29 20.50 -16.32
C LEU A 427 -1.08 20.28 -17.21
N LEU A 428 -0.51 19.05 -17.20
CA LEU A 428 0.63 18.68 -18.05
C LEU A 428 0.31 18.78 -19.55
N GLY A 429 -0.94 18.56 -19.95
CA GLY A 429 -1.40 18.69 -21.34
C GLY A 429 -1.84 20.09 -21.75
N SER A 430 -1.91 21.04 -20.82
CA SER A 430 -2.50 22.36 -21.06
C SER A 430 -1.51 23.38 -21.66
N ALA A 431 -2.05 24.49 -22.19
CA ALA A 431 -1.27 25.64 -22.67
C ALA A 431 -0.42 26.33 -21.58
N LEU A 432 -0.59 25.93 -20.31
CA LEU A 432 0.25 26.35 -19.21
C LEU A 432 1.68 25.83 -19.37
N LEU A 433 1.85 24.57 -19.78
CA LEU A 433 3.16 23.89 -19.82
C LEU A 433 3.57 23.45 -21.23
N VAL A 434 2.60 23.16 -22.09
CA VAL A 434 2.86 22.68 -23.45
C VAL A 434 3.08 23.85 -24.41
N SER A 435 4.22 23.85 -25.10
CA SER A 435 4.47 24.71 -26.26
C SER A 435 3.65 24.24 -27.46
N GLN A 436 2.99 25.16 -28.17
CA GLN A 436 2.36 24.91 -29.46
C GLN A 436 3.10 25.66 -30.57
N PRO A 437 3.00 25.25 -31.85
CA PRO A 437 3.56 26.02 -32.96
C PRO A 437 3.12 27.48 -32.89
N ASN A 438 4.09 28.41 -32.88
CA ASN A 438 3.90 29.87 -32.74
C ASN A 438 3.32 30.36 -31.39
N ARG A 439 3.29 29.51 -30.35
CA ARG A 439 2.75 29.87 -29.02
C ARG A 439 3.59 29.26 -27.89
N LEU A 440 4.28 30.11 -27.15
CA LEU A 440 5.04 29.70 -25.96
C LEU A 440 4.10 29.32 -24.80
N PRO A 441 4.51 28.40 -23.91
CA PRO A 441 3.73 28.08 -22.72
C PRO A 441 3.65 29.31 -21.80
N LEU A 442 2.56 29.40 -21.03
CA LEU A 442 2.37 30.50 -20.07
C LEU A 442 3.27 30.34 -18.84
N PHE A 443 3.53 29.11 -18.41
CA PHE A 443 4.57 28.78 -17.45
C PHE A 443 5.77 28.20 -18.21
N PRO A 444 6.82 28.99 -18.40
CA PRO A 444 7.92 28.60 -19.26
C PRO A 444 8.84 27.61 -18.54
N SER A 445 8.55 26.34 -18.77
CA SER A 445 9.27 25.18 -18.24
C SER A 445 10.55 24.87 -19.04
N PRO A 446 11.66 24.43 -18.42
CA PRO A 446 12.77 23.85 -19.17
C PRO A 446 12.32 22.61 -19.96
N PRO A 447 13.00 22.24 -21.06
CA PRO A 447 12.74 20.98 -21.74
C PRO A 447 12.99 19.82 -20.77
N TYR A 448 11.93 19.14 -20.35
CA TYR A 448 12.04 17.95 -19.51
C TYR A 448 12.52 16.79 -20.38
N GLY A 449 13.79 16.46 -20.22
CA GLY A 449 14.45 15.44 -21.01
C GLY A 449 15.38 14.61 -20.15
N ARG A 450 14.96 13.37 -19.94
CA ARG A 450 15.74 12.20 -19.55
C ARG A 450 15.99 12.04 -18.05
N THR A 451 15.25 11.08 -17.51
CA THR A 451 15.76 10.16 -16.49
C THR A 451 17.13 9.67 -16.96
N ASN A 452 18.20 10.22 -16.40
CA ASN A 452 19.40 9.40 -16.23
C ASN A 452 19.02 8.42 -15.10
N SER A 453 18.18 7.43 -15.39
CA SER A 453 17.90 6.30 -14.50
C SER A 453 18.78 5.10 -14.86
N GLN A 454 19.92 5.38 -15.50
CA GLN A 454 20.85 4.39 -16.04
C GLN A 454 22.24 4.45 -15.39
N THR A 455 22.37 5.14 -14.27
CA THR A 455 23.54 5.00 -13.41
C THR A 455 23.11 4.39 -12.09
N ASP A 456 23.65 3.21 -11.79
CA ASP A 456 23.53 2.54 -10.50
C ASP A 456 24.03 3.48 -9.39
N GLY A 457 23.15 4.36 -8.90
CA GLY A 457 23.52 5.41 -7.95
C GLY A 457 22.62 6.66 -7.91
N ASP A 458 21.69 6.85 -8.84
CA ASP A 458 20.84 8.05 -8.84
C ASP A 458 19.74 7.98 -7.76
N GLU A 459 19.72 8.99 -6.89
CA GLU A 459 18.69 9.17 -5.86
C GLU A 459 17.34 9.45 -6.54
N TYR A 460 16.27 8.78 -6.09
CA TYR A 460 14.91 8.98 -6.59
C TYR A 460 14.55 10.47 -6.59
N ASP A 461 14.45 11.06 -7.79
CA ASP A 461 14.26 12.49 -7.92
C ASP A 461 12.80 12.88 -8.11
N GLY A 462 11.92 11.95 -8.51
CA GLY A 462 10.47 12.12 -8.73
C GLY A 462 10.12 12.82 -10.05
N SER A 463 10.98 12.76 -11.06
CA SER A 463 10.78 13.36 -12.39
C SER A 463 9.64 12.73 -13.20
N GLU A 464 9.25 11.49 -12.90
CA GLU A 464 8.14 10.79 -13.56
C GLU A 464 6.80 11.52 -13.45
N TYR A 465 6.59 12.32 -12.39
CA TYR A 465 5.37 13.12 -12.22
C TYR A 465 5.25 14.28 -13.21
N LEU A 466 6.31 14.62 -13.97
CA LEU A 466 6.22 15.61 -15.05
C LEU A 466 6.06 14.97 -16.43
N MET A 467 6.01 13.63 -16.51
CA MET A 467 5.92 12.90 -17.77
C MET A 467 4.47 12.59 -18.10
N SER A 468 3.92 13.26 -19.12
CA SER A 468 2.55 13.00 -19.58
C SER A 468 2.32 11.57 -20.09
N SER A 469 3.38 10.87 -20.50
CA SER A 469 3.33 9.45 -20.89
C SER A 469 3.23 8.48 -19.71
N MET A 470 3.38 8.96 -18.48
CA MET A 470 3.28 8.19 -17.24
C MET A 470 2.08 8.65 -16.42
N SER A 471 0.89 8.69 -17.04
CA SER A 471 -0.35 9.17 -16.41
C SER A 471 -0.67 8.48 -15.08
N ASP A 472 -0.31 7.20 -14.96
CA ASP A 472 -0.65 6.36 -13.81
C ASP A 472 0.35 6.55 -12.65
N ALA A 473 1.48 7.23 -12.90
CA ALA A 473 2.48 7.52 -11.88
C ALA A 473 1.89 8.34 -10.72
N VAL A 474 1.01 9.30 -11.00
CA VAL A 474 0.36 10.10 -9.95
C VAL A 474 -0.54 9.22 -9.07
N PHE A 475 -1.31 8.31 -9.67
CA PHE A 475 -2.18 7.41 -8.91
C PHE A 475 -1.36 6.46 -8.03
N SER A 476 -0.36 5.78 -8.60
CA SER A 476 0.58 4.92 -7.87
C SER A 476 1.36 5.69 -6.78
N GLY A 477 1.78 6.92 -7.07
CA GLY A 477 2.46 7.80 -6.13
C GLY A 477 1.58 8.24 -4.97
N LEU A 478 0.26 8.40 -5.18
CA LEU A 478 -0.70 8.68 -4.11
C LEU A 478 -0.94 7.45 -3.22
N LEU A 479 -0.97 6.24 -3.80
CA LEU A 479 -1.10 4.98 -3.04
C LEU A 479 0.10 4.73 -2.12
N SER A 480 1.31 4.98 -2.60
CA SER A 480 2.56 4.78 -1.82
C SER A 480 2.95 5.98 -0.96
N GLY A 481 2.35 7.15 -1.21
CA GLY A 481 2.78 8.44 -0.65
C GLY A 481 4.00 9.07 -1.35
N GLY A 482 4.58 8.39 -2.34
CA GLY A 482 5.66 8.89 -3.19
C GLY A 482 5.38 10.23 -3.87
N TYR A 483 4.10 10.52 -4.16
CA TYR A 483 3.67 11.79 -4.76
C TYR A 483 4.05 12.99 -3.90
N PHE A 484 3.80 12.93 -2.59
CA PHE A 484 4.21 13.98 -1.65
C PHE A 484 5.68 13.86 -1.25
N ALA A 485 6.20 12.65 -1.06
CA ALA A 485 7.59 12.44 -0.69
C ALA A 485 8.57 13.05 -1.72
N SER A 486 8.22 13.00 -3.02
CA SER A 486 9.04 13.57 -4.10
C SER A 486 9.20 15.10 -4.07
N THR A 487 8.31 15.81 -3.37
CA THR A 487 8.27 17.28 -3.33
C THR A 487 8.57 17.86 -1.95
N PHE A 488 8.59 17.02 -0.91
CA PHE A 488 8.85 17.42 0.46
C PHE A 488 10.32 17.29 0.82
N PHE A 489 10.74 18.02 1.86
CA PHE A 489 12.11 17.93 2.36
C PHE A 489 12.31 16.59 3.06
N ASP A 490 13.30 15.81 2.61
CA ASP A 490 13.66 14.55 3.26
C ASP A 490 14.31 14.88 4.61
N ARG A 491 13.60 14.66 5.72
CA ARG A 491 14.09 14.90 7.09
C ARG A 491 15.06 13.82 7.55
N LYS A 492 15.91 13.34 6.65
CA LYS A 492 16.87 12.23 6.79
C LYS A 492 17.97 12.41 7.85
N ALA A 493 17.82 13.32 8.82
CA ALA A 493 18.95 13.90 9.56
C ALA A 493 18.98 13.68 11.07
N ASP A 494 17.98 13.08 11.71
CA ASP A 494 18.10 12.66 13.11
C ASP A 494 17.99 11.13 13.20
N ALA A 495 19.14 10.47 13.29
CA ALA A 495 19.23 9.05 13.62
C ALA A 495 18.67 8.73 15.04
N ASP A 496 18.36 9.78 15.81
CA ASP A 496 17.75 9.73 17.14
C ASP A 496 16.22 9.98 17.09
N ASP A 497 15.62 10.19 15.91
CA ASP A 497 14.15 10.34 15.80
C ASP A 497 13.46 8.96 15.72
N ASP A 498 13.04 8.45 16.89
CA ASP A 498 12.30 7.20 17.09
C ASP A 498 10.87 7.19 16.47
N ASN A 499 10.60 8.08 15.51
CA ASN A 499 9.27 8.33 14.98
C ASN A 499 8.96 7.52 13.71
N TYR A 500 9.92 6.75 13.16
CA TYR A 500 9.73 5.72 12.12
C TYR A 500 8.81 6.15 10.94
N GLY A 501 8.87 7.41 10.52
CA GLY A 501 8.03 7.96 9.45
C GLY A 501 6.53 8.18 9.79
N ALA A 502 6.10 7.88 11.03
CA ALA A 502 4.72 8.03 11.49
C ALA A 502 4.23 9.48 11.48
N ASN A 503 5.11 10.44 11.77
CA ASN A 503 4.81 11.87 11.61
C ASN A 503 5.59 12.50 10.45
N ASP A 504 5.95 11.70 9.45
CA ASP A 504 6.49 12.28 8.23
C ASP A 504 5.43 13.18 7.60
N PRO A 505 5.82 14.37 7.10
CA PRO A 505 4.84 15.25 6.49
C PRO A 505 4.15 14.59 5.28
N TRP A 506 4.83 13.74 4.52
CA TRP A 506 4.24 13.09 3.35
C TRP A 506 3.13 12.08 3.72
N THR A 507 3.26 11.34 4.82
CA THR A 507 2.19 10.44 5.31
C THR A 507 0.98 11.25 5.78
N THR A 508 1.22 12.36 6.47
CA THR A 508 0.19 13.29 6.91
C THR A 508 -0.55 13.90 5.72
N ALA A 509 0.18 14.37 4.70
CA ALA A 509 -0.38 14.93 3.48
C ALA A 509 -1.21 13.90 2.72
N THR A 510 -0.69 12.68 2.55
CA THR A 510 -1.40 11.58 1.89
C THR A 510 -2.73 11.30 2.59
N ARG A 511 -2.73 11.13 3.92
CA ARG A 511 -3.96 10.92 4.70
C ARG A 511 -4.96 12.09 4.57
N GLN A 512 -4.51 13.32 4.78
CA GLN A 512 -5.39 14.50 4.72
C GLN A 512 -5.89 14.79 3.29
N CYS A 513 -5.10 14.44 2.29
CA CYS A 513 -5.47 14.55 0.89
C CYS A 513 -6.57 13.55 0.54
N LEU A 514 -6.55 12.35 1.12
CA LEU A 514 -7.33 11.22 0.63
C LEU A 514 -8.55 10.85 1.48
N GLY A 515 -8.60 11.32 2.73
CA GLY A 515 -9.78 11.14 3.58
C GLY A 515 -11.04 11.83 3.01
N PRO A 516 -12.24 11.34 3.38
CA PRO A 516 -13.50 11.74 2.75
C PRO A 516 -13.85 13.22 3.04
N ASP A 517 -13.65 13.65 4.30
CA ASP A 517 -13.99 15.00 4.77
C ASP A 517 -12.75 15.87 5.07
N THR A 518 -11.57 15.38 4.70
CA THR A 518 -10.32 16.11 4.92
C THR A 518 -9.97 16.99 3.73
N ARG A 519 -9.39 18.14 4.05
CA ARG A 519 -8.79 19.08 3.10
C ARG A 519 -7.38 19.40 3.58
N LEU A 520 -6.49 19.60 2.62
CA LEU A 520 -5.10 19.90 2.90
C LEU A 520 -4.92 21.42 3.01
N ASN A 521 -4.39 21.89 4.14
CA ASN A 521 -4.17 23.32 4.35
C ASN A 521 -3.09 23.82 3.36
N PRO A 522 -3.41 24.82 2.50
CA PRO A 522 -2.46 25.32 1.52
C PRO A 522 -1.19 25.93 2.10
N GLU A 523 -1.28 26.61 3.26
CA GLU A 523 -0.12 27.23 3.92
C GLU A 523 0.80 26.16 4.51
N TRP A 524 0.22 25.15 5.15
CA TRP A 524 0.98 24.01 5.68
C TRP A 524 1.71 23.25 4.56
N LEU A 525 1.08 23.12 3.39
CA LEU A 525 1.69 22.48 2.22
C LEU A 525 2.91 23.28 1.73
N MET A 526 2.81 24.61 1.68
CA MET A 526 3.95 25.48 1.35
C MET A 526 5.08 25.37 2.38
N ASP A 527 4.75 25.22 3.67
CA ASP A 527 5.74 24.97 4.73
C ASP A 527 6.51 23.66 4.53
N GLN A 528 5.95 22.68 3.81
CA GLN A 528 6.67 21.45 3.45
C GLN A 528 7.48 21.58 2.16
N TYR A 529 7.00 22.35 1.18
CA TYR A 529 7.67 22.58 -0.10
C TYR A 529 8.92 23.43 -0.01
N VAL A 530 8.85 24.58 0.68
CA VAL A 530 9.90 25.58 0.69
C VAL A 530 11.23 25.05 1.24
N PRO A 531 11.27 24.29 2.36
CA PRO A 531 12.51 23.70 2.84
C PRO A 531 13.20 22.78 1.80
N ARG A 532 12.42 22.05 0.99
CA ARG A 532 12.97 21.22 -0.10
C ARG A 532 13.60 22.06 -1.19
N LEU A 533 12.94 23.16 -1.60
CA LEU A 533 13.50 24.11 -2.58
C LEU A 533 14.80 24.74 -2.08
N GLU A 534 14.83 25.16 -0.82
CA GLU A 534 16.03 25.77 -0.23
C GLU A 534 17.19 24.79 -0.14
N ASN A 535 16.90 23.53 0.15
CA ASN A 535 17.91 22.48 0.16
C ASN A 535 18.41 22.15 -1.23
N GLU A 536 17.52 21.96 -2.20
CA GLU A 536 17.88 21.68 -3.60
C GLU A 536 18.78 22.79 -4.14
N GLN A 537 18.36 24.06 -3.97
CA GLN A 537 19.15 25.22 -4.36
C GLN A 537 20.49 25.30 -3.62
N ARG A 538 20.58 24.77 -2.39
CA ARG A 538 21.83 24.70 -1.64
C ARG A 538 22.72 23.54 -2.07
N SER A 539 22.18 22.38 -2.35
CA SER A 539 22.95 21.21 -2.77
C SER A 539 23.53 21.41 -4.17
N SER A 540 22.91 22.24 -5.00
CA SER A 540 23.50 22.70 -6.27
C SER A 540 24.71 23.63 -6.11
N PHE A 541 25.14 23.99 -4.89
CA PHE A 541 26.40 24.72 -4.65
C PHE A 541 27.62 23.81 -4.87
N GLY A 542 28.01 23.61 -6.14
CA GLY A 542 29.18 22.77 -6.47
C GLY A 542 29.89 23.08 -7.78
N GLU A 543 29.20 23.56 -8.81
CA GLU A 543 29.77 23.76 -10.15
C GLU A 543 29.24 25.05 -10.79
N ASP A 544 30.00 26.15 -10.65
CA ASP A 544 29.93 27.47 -11.32
C ASP A 544 28.58 28.21 -11.53
N ASP A 545 27.42 27.59 -11.44
CA ASP A 545 26.09 28.18 -11.50
C ASP A 545 25.26 27.77 -10.28
N LEU A 546 24.43 28.69 -9.78
CA LEU A 546 23.32 28.36 -8.90
C LEU A 546 22.06 28.27 -9.77
N PRO A 547 21.70 27.09 -10.29
CA PRO A 547 20.45 26.95 -11.02
C PRO A 547 19.27 27.17 -10.05
N VAL A 548 18.22 27.82 -10.56
CA VAL A 548 16.89 27.72 -9.93
C VAL A 548 16.49 26.24 -10.00
N PRO A 549 15.95 25.63 -8.92
CA PRO A 549 15.53 24.23 -8.94
C PRO A 549 14.24 24.05 -9.77
N ASP A 550 14.30 24.35 -11.07
CA ASP A 550 13.15 24.50 -11.96
C ASP A 550 12.30 23.22 -12.06
N SER A 551 12.94 22.03 -12.08
CA SER A 551 12.23 20.74 -12.09
C SER A 551 11.40 20.55 -10.82
N LEU A 552 12.02 20.70 -9.64
CA LEU A 552 11.33 20.57 -8.36
C LEU A 552 10.24 21.63 -8.19
N LEU A 553 10.53 22.88 -8.53
CA LEU A 553 9.57 23.97 -8.43
C LEU A 553 8.36 23.73 -9.32
N THR A 554 8.58 23.22 -10.54
CA THR A 554 7.48 22.88 -11.43
C THR A 554 6.67 21.72 -10.89
N ARG A 555 7.31 20.67 -10.34
CA ARG A 555 6.58 19.57 -9.69
C ARG A 555 5.70 20.03 -8.53
N GLN A 556 6.25 20.85 -7.64
CA GLN A 556 5.50 21.46 -6.54
C GLN A 556 4.35 22.32 -7.04
N TYR A 557 4.58 23.12 -8.09
CA TYR A 557 3.55 23.96 -8.70
C TYR A 557 2.43 23.11 -9.35
N VAL A 558 2.76 22.14 -10.19
CA VAL A 558 1.77 21.26 -10.85
C VAL A 558 1.02 20.43 -9.81
N GLN A 559 1.71 19.90 -8.81
CA GLN A 559 1.07 19.19 -7.69
C GLN A 559 0.08 20.10 -6.97
N TYR A 560 0.48 21.32 -6.59
CA TYR A 560 -0.41 22.27 -5.90
C TYR A 560 -1.65 22.60 -6.74
N GLN A 561 -1.46 22.90 -8.03
CA GLN A 561 -2.57 23.23 -8.94
C GLN A 561 -3.49 22.03 -9.17
N ALA A 562 -2.95 20.80 -9.24
CA ALA A 562 -3.73 19.57 -9.35
C ALA A 562 -4.59 19.33 -8.11
N LEU A 563 -4.03 19.53 -6.92
CA LEU A 563 -4.76 19.42 -5.65
C LEU A 563 -5.86 20.48 -5.52
N ALA A 564 -5.60 21.72 -5.95
CA ALA A 564 -6.60 22.79 -5.98
C ALA A 564 -7.75 22.44 -6.93
N ARG A 565 -7.42 21.95 -8.13
CA ARG A 565 -8.36 21.58 -9.18
C ARG A 565 -9.23 20.38 -8.81
N ALA A 566 -8.66 19.40 -8.11
CA ALA A 566 -9.38 18.27 -7.54
C ALA A 566 -10.20 18.64 -6.28
N GLY A 567 -10.19 19.91 -5.85
CA GLY A 567 -10.95 20.39 -4.70
C GLY A 567 -10.46 19.87 -3.35
N VAL A 568 -9.19 19.48 -3.26
CA VAL A 568 -8.58 18.85 -2.08
C VAL A 568 -7.94 19.88 -1.15
N LEU A 569 -7.56 21.05 -1.65
CA LEU A 569 -7.02 22.13 -0.83
C LEU A 569 -8.13 22.87 -0.07
N GLY A 570 -7.86 23.23 1.17
CA GLY A 570 -8.79 24.00 2.00
C GLY A 570 -8.53 23.89 3.50
N ILE A 571 -9.35 24.56 4.29
CA ILE A 571 -9.37 24.45 5.75
C ILE A 571 -10.65 23.71 6.15
N SER A 572 -10.53 22.67 6.95
CA SER A 572 -11.69 21.88 7.42
C SER A 572 -12.72 22.77 8.10
N GLY A 573 -13.99 22.66 7.66
CA GLY A 573 -15.12 23.41 8.23
C GLY A 573 -15.45 24.75 7.56
N GLN A 574 -14.72 25.17 6.53
CA GLN A 574 -15.15 26.29 5.67
C GLN A 574 -16.12 25.82 4.57
N GLU A 575 -17.20 26.58 4.36
CA GLU A 575 -18.13 26.33 3.26
C GLU A 575 -17.51 26.67 1.89
N PRO A 576 -17.88 25.95 0.80
CA PRO A 576 -17.29 26.13 -0.53
C PRO A 576 -17.43 27.54 -1.15
N GLY A 577 -18.38 28.36 -0.65
CA GLY A 577 -18.68 29.68 -1.20
C GLY A 577 -17.67 30.79 -0.88
N ASP A 578 -16.85 30.60 0.16
CA ASP A 578 -15.83 31.57 0.64
C ASP A 578 -14.40 31.04 0.47
N ALA A 579 -14.18 30.20 -0.54
CA ALA A 579 -12.89 29.56 -0.80
C ALA A 579 -11.75 30.59 -0.97
N PRO A 580 -10.71 30.61 -0.12
CA PRO A 580 -9.60 31.55 -0.21
C PRO A 580 -8.91 31.47 -1.59
N PRO A 581 -8.34 32.57 -2.12
CA PRO A 581 -7.68 32.57 -3.43
C PRO A 581 -6.61 31.49 -3.61
N LEU A 582 -5.93 31.08 -2.53
CA LEU A 582 -4.94 29.99 -2.53
C LEU A 582 -5.54 28.61 -2.85
N THR A 583 -6.83 28.40 -2.59
CA THR A 583 -7.51 27.12 -2.85
C THR A 583 -8.09 27.02 -4.26
N GLN A 584 -8.12 28.15 -4.99
CA GLN A 584 -8.68 28.21 -6.33
C GLN A 584 -7.63 27.84 -7.36
N PRO A 585 -7.90 26.87 -8.25
CA PRO A 585 -6.94 26.46 -9.26
C PRO A 585 -6.72 27.55 -10.32
N VAL A 586 -5.59 27.45 -10.99
CA VAL A 586 -5.31 28.19 -12.24
C VAL A 586 -6.41 27.93 -13.28
N GLN A 587 -6.90 29.00 -13.89
CA GLN A 587 -8.00 29.00 -14.85
C GLN A 587 -7.45 28.71 -16.25
N ILE A 588 -7.42 27.43 -16.64
CA ILE A 588 -6.86 27.00 -17.93
C ILE A 588 -7.78 27.38 -19.10
N ASP A 589 -9.11 27.34 -18.91
CA ASP A 589 -10.08 27.61 -19.99
C ASP A 589 -10.00 29.05 -20.49
N THR A 590 -9.81 30.01 -19.59
CA THR A 590 -9.58 31.43 -19.92
C THR A 590 -8.28 31.65 -20.71
N MET A 591 -7.40 30.65 -20.77
CA MET A 591 -6.18 30.70 -21.58
C MET A 591 -6.44 30.31 -23.04
N THR A 592 -7.56 29.66 -23.37
CA THR A 592 -7.86 29.09 -24.71
C THR A 592 -8.90 29.87 -25.51
N ASP A 593 -9.19 31.12 -25.16
CA ASP A 593 -10.26 31.92 -25.81
C ASP A 593 -10.01 32.18 -27.31
N ASP A 594 -10.32 31.17 -28.12
CA ASP A 594 -10.50 31.16 -29.58
C ASP A 594 -11.99 31.33 -29.93
N SER A 595 -12.85 31.67 -28.96
CA SER A 595 -14.31 31.59 -29.09
C SER A 595 -14.97 32.80 -29.78
N ASN A 596 -14.20 33.63 -30.50
CA ASN A 596 -14.74 34.74 -31.27
C ASN A 596 -14.73 34.46 -32.79
N PRO A 597 -15.80 33.88 -33.37
CA PRO A 597 -15.88 33.59 -34.81
C PRO A 597 -15.88 34.83 -35.72
N ALA A 598 -15.93 36.05 -35.16
CA ALA A 598 -15.84 37.29 -35.94
C ALA A 598 -14.40 37.79 -36.18
N ARG A 599 -13.36 37.06 -35.75
CA ARG A 599 -11.94 37.39 -36.03
C ARG A 599 -11.24 36.39 -36.96
N GLN A 600 -11.98 35.63 -37.76
CA GLN A 600 -11.43 34.87 -38.90
C GLN A 600 -11.23 35.77 -40.12
N MET A 601 -10.38 36.79 -40.00
CA MET A 601 -9.76 37.52 -41.13
C MET A 601 -8.69 38.48 -40.58
N ALA A 602 -7.75 37.91 -39.83
CA ALA A 602 -6.42 38.45 -39.63
C ALA A 602 -5.51 37.26 -39.29
N GLU A 603 -4.58 36.96 -40.19
CA GLU A 603 -3.37 36.23 -39.81
C GLU A 603 -2.74 36.96 -38.62
N GLU A 604 -2.21 36.22 -37.63
CA GLU A 604 -1.61 36.69 -36.35
C GLU A 604 -2.54 36.72 -35.11
N GLN A 605 -2.62 35.60 -34.38
CA GLN A 605 -2.83 35.61 -32.93
C GLN A 605 -1.86 34.63 -32.25
N SER A 606 -0.57 34.93 -32.35
CA SER A 606 0.45 34.57 -31.35
C SER A 606 0.48 35.65 -30.26
N PHE A 607 1.15 35.44 -29.13
CA PHE A 607 1.33 36.53 -28.15
C PHE A 607 2.07 37.71 -28.82
N GLU A 608 1.50 38.92 -28.83
CA GLU A 608 2.13 40.06 -29.52
C GLU A 608 3.34 40.59 -28.75
N ASN A 609 3.38 40.47 -27.41
CA ASN A 609 4.53 40.85 -26.59
C ASN A 609 4.59 40.17 -25.20
N ARG A 610 5.72 40.29 -24.49
CA ARG A 610 5.97 39.69 -23.16
C ARG A 610 5.04 40.23 -22.06
N GLU A 611 4.53 41.45 -22.20
CA GLU A 611 3.64 42.07 -21.22
C GLU A 611 2.25 41.43 -21.25
N GLN A 612 1.70 41.16 -22.44
CA GLN A 612 0.44 40.42 -22.59
C GLN A 612 0.54 39.02 -22.00
N ARG A 613 1.69 38.34 -22.14
CA ARG A 613 1.92 37.02 -21.52
C ARG A 613 1.90 37.11 -19.99
N LEU A 614 2.56 38.11 -19.42
CA LEU A 614 2.57 38.34 -17.97
C LEU A 614 1.15 38.64 -17.44
N ASN A 615 0.36 39.44 -18.15
CA ASN A 615 -1.02 39.74 -17.77
C ASN A 615 -1.88 38.48 -17.75
N LYS A 616 -1.87 37.71 -18.84
CA LYS A 616 -2.61 36.46 -18.92
C LYS A 616 -2.16 35.46 -17.85
N PHE A 617 -0.86 35.41 -17.53
CA PHE A 617 -0.38 34.57 -16.44
C PHE A 617 -1.01 35.01 -15.11
N ILE A 618 -0.90 36.29 -14.74
CA ILE A 618 -1.45 36.79 -13.47
C ILE A 618 -2.97 36.60 -13.39
N GLU A 619 -3.71 37.03 -14.42
CA GLU A 619 -5.18 36.96 -14.49
C GLU A 619 -5.69 35.52 -14.36
N ALA A 620 -4.96 34.55 -14.92
CA ALA A 620 -5.35 33.16 -14.82
C ALA A 620 -5.06 32.52 -13.45
N HIS A 621 -4.30 33.19 -12.57
CA HIS A 621 -3.94 32.71 -11.24
C HIS A 621 -4.68 33.49 -10.15
N PRO A 622 -5.78 32.97 -9.58
CA PRO A 622 -6.52 33.67 -8.52
C PRO A 622 -5.65 34.08 -7.32
N ALA A 623 -4.65 33.27 -6.96
CA ALA A 623 -3.70 33.56 -5.89
C ALA A 623 -2.84 34.82 -6.14
N LEU A 624 -2.62 35.20 -7.41
CA LEU A 624 -1.89 36.39 -7.81
C LEU A 624 -2.85 37.55 -8.13
N ASP A 625 -3.89 37.29 -8.91
CA ASP A 625 -4.87 38.30 -9.36
C ASP A 625 -5.63 38.95 -8.19
N LYS A 626 -6.01 38.14 -7.19
CA LYS A 626 -6.83 38.60 -6.04
C LYS A 626 -6.00 38.99 -4.82
N ASN A 627 -4.66 38.94 -4.89
CA ASN A 627 -3.79 39.26 -3.77
C ASN A 627 -2.51 39.98 -4.23
N GLU A 628 -2.48 41.31 -4.03
CA GLU A 628 -1.35 42.17 -4.41
C GLU A 628 -0.04 41.79 -3.71
N GLU A 629 -0.09 41.24 -2.49
CA GLU A 629 1.12 40.88 -1.73
C GLU A 629 1.84 39.68 -2.36
N ARG A 630 1.09 38.63 -2.72
CA ARG A 630 1.61 37.47 -3.47
C ARG A 630 2.04 37.87 -4.88
N GLN A 631 1.28 38.74 -5.52
CA GLN A 631 1.65 39.33 -6.81
C GLN A 631 3.00 40.07 -6.70
N GLY A 632 3.20 40.85 -5.64
CA GLY A 632 4.46 41.54 -5.37
C GLY A 632 5.64 40.57 -5.18
N ALA A 633 5.44 39.50 -4.41
CA ALA A 633 6.44 38.44 -4.25
C ALA A 633 6.82 37.79 -5.59
N PHE A 634 5.82 37.42 -6.40
CA PHE A 634 6.01 36.85 -7.73
C PHE A 634 6.76 37.80 -8.67
N LEU A 635 6.34 39.08 -8.75
CA LEU A 635 6.95 40.05 -9.65
C LEU A 635 8.42 40.34 -9.28
N LEU A 636 8.75 40.39 -7.99
CA LEU A 636 10.14 40.56 -7.54
C LEU A 636 10.99 39.36 -7.97
N GLY A 637 10.47 38.14 -7.80
CA GLY A 637 11.09 36.92 -8.30
C GLY A 637 11.29 36.97 -9.81
N ALA A 638 10.26 37.36 -10.57
CA ALA A 638 10.33 37.46 -12.03
C ALA A 638 11.39 38.46 -12.50
N LEU A 639 11.52 39.59 -11.82
CA LEU A 639 12.57 40.55 -12.12
C LEU A 639 13.98 39.97 -11.85
N VAL A 640 14.19 39.32 -10.70
CA VAL A 640 15.47 38.68 -10.36
C VAL A 640 15.81 37.57 -11.36
N GLY A 641 14.86 36.70 -11.69
CA GLY A 641 15.02 35.62 -12.66
C GLY A 641 15.38 36.15 -14.04
N ARG A 642 14.74 37.25 -14.47
CA ARG A 642 15.01 37.87 -15.77
C ARG A 642 16.40 38.50 -15.85
N LEU A 643 16.86 39.15 -14.77
CA LEU A 643 18.23 39.68 -14.70
C LEU A 643 19.26 38.54 -14.66
N ALA A 644 18.97 37.44 -13.96
CA ALA A 644 19.83 36.25 -13.96
C ALA A 644 19.95 35.64 -15.36
N ALA A 645 18.84 35.49 -16.10
CA ALA A 645 18.85 35.02 -17.48
C ALA A 645 19.63 35.95 -18.42
N TYR A 646 19.60 37.25 -18.16
CA TYR A 646 20.39 38.24 -18.89
C TYR A 646 21.90 38.06 -18.64
N GLN A 647 22.31 37.78 -17.39
CA GLN A 647 23.72 37.48 -17.04
C GLN A 647 24.24 36.19 -17.68
N THR A 648 23.38 35.19 -17.87
CA THR A 648 23.77 33.89 -18.45
C THR A 648 23.80 33.90 -19.98
N SER A 649 23.42 34.99 -20.64
CA SER A 649 23.42 35.07 -22.09
C SER A 649 24.84 34.92 -22.64
N PRO A 650 25.11 33.97 -23.56
CA PRO A 650 26.46 33.71 -24.09
C PRO A 650 27.05 34.89 -24.87
N LYS A 651 26.24 35.90 -25.19
CA LYS A 651 26.66 37.14 -25.86
C LYS A 651 27.22 38.19 -24.89
N LYS A 652 27.17 37.97 -23.57
CA LYS A 652 27.56 38.96 -22.55
C LYS A 652 28.55 38.35 -21.55
N ASP A 653 29.70 39.00 -21.36
CA ASP A 653 30.73 38.59 -20.39
C ASP A 653 30.43 39.16 -18.99
N LEU A 654 29.30 38.73 -18.41
CA LEU A 654 28.80 39.23 -17.12
C LEU A 654 28.99 38.22 -15.99
N SER A 655 29.35 38.70 -14.81
CA SER A 655 29.48 37.86 -13.61
C SER A 655 28.12 37.37 -13.10
N ARG A 656 27.90 36.05 -13.06
CA ARG A 656 26.65 35.35 -12.68
C ARG A 656 26.36 35.40 -11.17
N THR A 657 26.09 36.60 -10.67
CA THR A 657 26.02 36.91 -9.23
C THR A 657 24.62 37.23 -8.73
N VAL A 658 23.67 37.59 -9.60
CA VAL A 658 22.31 38.01 -9.19
C VAL A 658 21.60 36.90 -8.42
N MET A 659 21.59 35.68 -8.96
CA MET A 659 20.94 34.54 -8.31
C MET A 659 21.65 34.15 -7.00
N ARG A 660 22.99 34.29 -6.94
CA ARG A 660 23.77 34.03 -5.71
C ARG A 660 23.48 35.03 -4.59
N GLN A 661 23.17 36.28 -4.93
CA GLN A 661 22.89 37.33 -3.96
C GLN A 661 21.45 37.31 -3.45
N HIS A 662 20.51 36.78 -4.25
CA HIS A 662 19.08 36.76 -3.92
C HIS A 662 18.48 35.34 -4.02
N PRO A 663 19.04 34.33 -3.31
CA PRO A 663 18.46 32.99 -3.27
C PRO A 663 17.12 32.98 -2.54
N ILE A 664 16.32 31.93 -2.73
CA ILE A 664 14.95 31.81 -2.18
C ILE A 664 14.95 31.96 -0.65
N ASN A 665 15.90 31.30 0.04
CA ASN A 665 16.01 31.34 1.49
C ASN A 665 16.39 32.71 2.08
N SER A 666 16.88 33.65 1.26
CA SER A 666 17.31 34.97 1.72
C SER A 666 16.15 35.94 1.88
N LEU A 667 15.02 35.68 1.21
CA LEU A 667 13.88 36.57 1.19
C LEU A 667 13.06 36.43 2.46
N THR A 668 12.73 37.58 3.06
CA THR A 668 11.79 37.76 4.16
C THR A 668 11.06 39.09 3.95
N LEU A 669 9.92 39.30 4.60
CA LEU A 669 9.18 40.58 4.53
C LEU A 669 10.07 41.78 4.90
N GLN A 670 10.97 41.63 5.88
CA GLN A 670 11.92 42.66 6.29
C GLN A 670 12.99 42.96 5.23
N ARG A 671 13.41 41.95 4.45
CA ARG A 671 14.44 42.09 3.42
C ARG A 671 13.88 42.46 2.06
N PHE A 672 12.58 42.36 1.86
CA PHE A 672 11.92 42.57 0.58
C PHE A 672 12.33 43.90 -0.07
N SER A 673 12.15 45.03 0.62
CA SER A 673 12.46 46.36 0.08
C SER A 673 13.96 46.53 -0.22
N THR A 674 14.83 45.95 0.61
CA THR A 674 16.28 45.97 0.38
C THR A 674 16.65 45.18 -0.88
N THR A 675 16.07 43.99 -1.05
CA THR A 675 16.25 43.17 -2.25
C THR A 675 15.73 43.90 -3.48
N LEU A 676 14.52 44.48 -3.42
CA LEU A 676 13.94 45.25 -4.52
C LEU A 676 14.88 46.39 -4.96
N ASN A 677 15.37 47.22 -4.04
CA ASN A 677 16.28 48.32 -4.36
C ASN A 677 17.57 47.82 -5.04
N GLN A 678 18.20 46.78 -4.51
CA GLN A 678 19.41 46.19 -5.10
C GLN A 678 19.18 45.64 -6.52
N VAL A 679 18.00 45.07 -6.76
CA VAL A 679 17.60 44.50 -8.05
C VAL A 679 17.26 45.63 -9.04
N LEU A 680 16.62 46.71 -8.60
CA LEU A 680 16.35 47.90 -9.41
C LEU A 680 17.64 48.60 -9.83
N ASP A 681 18.60 48.76 -8.92
CA ASP A 681 19.92 49.34 -9.22
C ASP A 681 20.62 48.53 -10.32
N LYS A 682 20.61 47.20 -10.21
CA LYS A 682 21.18 46.32 -11.25
C LYS A 682 20.44 46.39 -12.57
N ASN A 683 19.11 46.46 -12.55
CA ASN A 683 18.32 46.61 -13.77
C ASN A 683 18.65 47.93 -14.48
N ALA A 684 18.86 49.01 -13.74
CA ALA A 684 19.30 50.29 -14.30
C ALA A 684 20.70 50.18 -14.93
N VAL A 685 21.66 49.60 -14.22
CA VAL A 685 23.03 49.36 -14.74
C VAL A 685 22.99 48.55 -16.05
N TYR A 686 22.24 47.44 -16.09
CA TYR A 686 22.14 46.64 -17.32
C TYR A 686 21.37 47.33 -18.44
N SER A 687 20.47 48.25 -18.12
CA SER A 687 19.79 49.06 -19.13
C SER A 687 20.73 50.09 -19.77
N GLU A 688 21.66 50.66 -19.00
CA GLU A 688 22.67 51.59 -19.51
C GLU A 688 23.78 50.88 -20.32
N GLU A 689 24.14 49.66 -19.93
CA GLU A 689 25.19 48.87 -20.59
C GLU A 689 24.75 48.17 -21.90
N ASP A 690 23.44 48.05 -22.17
CA ASP A 690 22.94 47.41 -23.39
C ASP A 690 22.71 48.41 -24.52
N GLU A 691 23.60 48.39 -25.51
CA GLU A 691 23.51 49.25 -26.70
C GLU A 691 22.21 49.06 -27.52
N ASN A 692 21.48 47.95 -27.33
CA ASN A 692 20.22 47.67 -28.04
C ASN A 692 18.97 48.19 -27.33
N VAL A 693 19.12 48.83 -26.15
CA VAL A 693 18.01 49.28 -25.34
C VAL A 693 18.08 50.79 -25.11
N ASN A 694 17.06 51.52 -25.57
CA ASN A 694 16.97 52.98 -25.47
C ASN A 694 16.21 53.47 -24.22
N SER A 695 15.84 52.57 -23.30
CA SER A 695 15.00 52.86 -22.11
C SER A 695 15.31 51.92 -20.95
N ILE A 696 14.71 52.13 -19.77
CA ILE A 696 14.83 51.17 -18.67
C ILE A 696 14.25 49.81 -19.11
N MET A 697 15.01 48.72 -18.92
CA MET A 697 14.54 47.36 -19.18
C MET A 697 13.48 46.93 -18.15
N ASN A 698 12.66 45.94 -18.50
CA ASN A 698 11.80 45.24 -17.55
C ASN A 698 10.78 46.12 -16.79
N THR A 699 10.39 47.27 -17.36
CA THR A 699 9.37 48.18 -16.81
C THR A 699 8.07 47.48 -16.43
N ARG A 700 7.66 46.44 -17.20
CA ARG A 700 6.50 45.56 -16.91
C ARG A 700 6.47 44.99 -15.48
N TYR A 701 7.63 44.74 -14.88
CA TYR A 701 7.73 44.29 -13.49
C TYR A 701 7.88 45.49 -12.53
N VAL A 702 8.74 46.44 -12.87
CA VAL A 702 9.15 47.56 -12.02
C VAL A 702 7.97 48.47 -11.65
N GLU A 703 7.14 48.85 -12.62
CA GLU A 703 6.02 49.78 -12.39
C GLU A 703 5.00 49.17 -11.42
N ARG A 704 4.59 47.92 -11.65
CA ARG A 704 3.64 47.21 -10.78
C ARG A 704 4.19 46.94 -9.40
N LEU A 705 5.47 46.55 -9.30
CA LEU A 705 6.13 46.35 -8.01
C LEU A 705 6.14 47.63 -7.18
N ASN A 706 6.43 48.77 -7.81
CA ASN A 706 6.37 50.05 -7.14
C ASN A 706 4.95 50.34 -6.66
N ASP A 707 3.93 50.20 -7.52
CA ASP A 707 2.54 50.47 -7.13
C ASP A 707 2.10 49.62 -5.92
N ILE A 708 2.40 48.32 -5.93
CA ILE A 708 2.07 47.39 -4.83
C ILE A 708 2.78 47.78 -3.52
N VAL A 709 4.09 48.03 -3.58
CA VAL A 709 4.90 48.38 -2.39
C VAL A 709 4.51 49.76 -1.82
N HIS A 710 4.07 50.70 -2.66
CA HIS A 710 3.55 51.99 -2.22
C HIS A 710 2.14 51.90 -1.63
N SER A 711 1.30 50.98 -2.13
CA SER A 711 -0.05 50.71 -1.60
C SER A 711 0.02 50.19 -0.16
N LYS A 712 0.87 49.18 0.07
CA LYS A 712 1.08 48.59 1.40
C LYS A 712 2.53 48.14 1.56
N PRO A 713 3.27 48.63 2.57
CA PRO A 713 4.68 48.28 2.72
C PRO A 713 4.85 46.77 3.05
N PRO A 714 5.90 46.10 2.53
CA PRO A 714 6.10 44.66 2.72
C PRO A 714 6.11 44.16 4.16
N THR A 715 6.53 45.00 5.11
CA THR A 715 6.52 44.66 6.55
C THR A 715 5.13 44.52 7.15
N GLU A 716 4.09 44.98 6.46
CA GLU A 716 2.69 44.91 6.88
C GLU A 716 1.90 43.84 6.11
N TRP A 717 2.53 43.14 5.17
CA TRP A 717 1.89 42.05 4.42
C TRP A 717 1.53 40.88 5.33
N ASP A 718 0.37 40.27 5.07
CA ASP A 718 -0.16 39.12 5.79
C ASP A 718 0.19 37.83 5.05
N LEU A 719 1.50 37.60 4.88
CA LEU A 719 2.06 36.41 4.26
C LEU A 719 2.97 35.68 5.22
N SER A 720 2.83 34.35 5.29
CA SER A 720 3.85 33.52 5.93
C SER A 720 5.17 33.59 5.14
N ILE A 721 6.29 33.25 5.79
CA ILE A 721 7.59 33.21 5.13
C ILE A 721 7.58 32.22 3.96
N SER A 722 6.92 31.08 4.12
CA SER A 722 6.81 30.06 3.08
C SER A 722 5.93 30.51 1.92
N ASP A 723 4.81 31.18 2.18
CA ASP A 723 3.93 31.76 1.14
C ASP A 723 4.71 32.79 0.29
N LEU A 724 5.41 33.71 0.96
CA LEU A 724 6.28 34.70 0.31
C LEU A 724 7.36 34.03 -0.57
N ARG A 725 8.06 33.02 -0.03
CA ARG A 725 9.17 32.35 -0.72
C ARG A 725 8.70 31.47 -1.87
N MET A 726 7.55 30.81 -1.75
CA MET A 726 6.98 29.99 -2.81
C MET A 726 6.63 30.86 -4.03
N HIS A 727 5.92 31.98 -3.82
CA HIS A 727 5.57 32.89 -4.90
C HIS A 727 6.79 33.61 -5.50
N TYR A 728 7.77 33.98 -4.68
CA TYR A 728 9.05 34.48 -5.17
C TYR A 728 9.78 33.46 -6.04
N GLY A 729 9.85 32.19 -5.61
CA GLY A 729 10.42 31.09 -6.38
C GLY A 729 9.72 30.90 -7.72
N LEU A 730 8.38 30.90 -7.73
CA LEU A 730 7.58 30.82 -8.96
C LEU A 730 7.92 31.97 -9.91
N GLY A 731 8.08 33.18 -9.36
CA GLY A 731 8.57 34.34 -10.08
C GLY A 731 9.95 34.11 -10.71
N LEU A 732 10.92 33.59 -9.95
CA LEU A 732 12.28 33.32 -10.44
C LEU A 732 12.26 32.44 -11.70
N SER A 733 11.53 31.32 -11.66
CA SER A 733 11.40 30.42 -12.82
C SER A 733 10.69 31.10 -13.99
N TYR A 734 9.59 31.82 -13.75
CA TYR A 734 8.89 32.56 -14.81
C TYR A 734 9.82 33.58 -15.50
N GLY A 735 10.52 34.41 -14.71
CA GLY A 735 11.38 35.48 -15.20
C GLY A 735 12.59 34.98 -15.98
N ARG A 736 13.17 33.84 -15.56
CA ARG A 736 14.31 33.21 -16.23
C ARG A 736 13.95 32.80 -17.66
N SER A 737 12.75 32.26 -17.84
CA SER A 737 12.28 31.78 -19.14
C SER A 737 11.37 32.79 -19.87
N ASP A 738 11.32 34.04 -19.38
CA ASP A 738 10.62 35.16 -20.02
C ASP A 738 11.38 35.69 -21.26
N THR A 739 11.40 34.88 -22.32
CA THR A 739 12.05 35.15 -23.61
C THR A 739 11.05 35.58 -24.69
N SER A 740 11.55 36.07 -25.84
CA SER A 740 10.75 36.48 -27.00
C SER A 740 10.51 35.31 -27.95
N ILE A 741 9.44 35.35 -28.74
CA ILE A 741 9.10 34.27 -29.69
C ILE A 741 10.22 34.05 -30.73
N GLY A 742 10.89 35.11 -31.18
CA GLY A 742 11.98 35.01 -32.16
C GLY A 742 13.28 34.36 -31.66
N THR A 743 13.45 34.18 -30.35
CA THR A 743 14.66 33.54 -29.77
C THR A 743 14.55 32.02 -29.64
N TYR A 744 13.37 31.44 -29.85
CA TYR A 744 13.16 29.98 -29.75
C TYR A 744 13.54 29.21 -31.03
N ASN A 745 13.63 29.88 -32.18
CA ASN A 745 13.90 29.25 -33.48
C ASN A 745 15.40 29.10 -33.80
N ASP A 746 16.29 29.74 -33.05
CA ASP A 746 17.73 29.75 -33.37
C ASP A 746 18.49 28.53 -32.81
N ASP A 747 17.92 27.78 -31.85
CA ASP A 747 18.61 26.69 -31.17
C ASP A 747 18.32 25.28 -31.74
N GLU A 748 17.30 25.10 -32.59
CA GLU A 748 17.02 23.80 -33.24
C GLU A 748 17.75 23.61 -34.60
N SER A 749 18.45 24.62 -35.12
CA SER A 749 19.08 24.55 -36.44
C SER A 749 20.58 24.19 -36.45
N ASN A 750 21.16 23.73 -35.33
CA ASN A 750 22.57 23.35 -35.27
C ASN A 750 22.82 22.01 -34.54
N SER A 751 22.26 20.93 -35.08
CA SER A 751 22.83 19.58 -34.91
C SER A 751 22.28 18.63 -35.99
N GLU A 752 23.01 18.52 -37.11
CA GLU A 752 23.05 17.30 -37.93
C GLU A 752 23.93 16.25 -37.25
#